data_AF-A0A7R9IEP2-F1
#
_entry.id   AF-A0A7R9IEP2-F1
#
_cell.length_a   1.000
_cell.length_b   1.000
_cell.length_c   1.000
_cell.angle_alpha   90.00
_cell.angle_beta   90.00
_cell.angle_gamma   90.00
#
_symmetry.space_group_name_H-M   'P 1'
#
loop_
_entity.id
_entity.type
_entity.pdbx_description
1 polymer ?
#
loop_
_entity_poly.entity_id
_entity_poly.type
_entity_poly.pdbx_seq_one_letter_code
_entity_poly.pdbx_strand_id
1 'polypeptide(L)'
;MKVLNITPDGYVGHSVGELGCAYIDGCLTAEETILAAYYRGLASNETELIPGYMAAIGLGYKDVKDLCPPEIDVACHNSSNSSTISGPEELVKTFVQELTNKNIFARAVNVANIAYHSRYIKPAAPKLLEYLKQLVTNPKPRSSKWVSSSVPESEWETPLAKYSSAEYHTNNLLSPVLFEESTKCIPNNAIVIEIAPHGLLQAIIRRSFGSESIHIPLTLRGHSKSHEFLLAAVGKLYMAGCLPKVSNLYPPVQYPVSRGTASLSSLVTWNHEDTLENLLEMDTSKLEGFTISVDHNFTICLDQNQDRMLAGHKIDGKIYLPLSYLLTITWNLFCSKLRKKFTETSVMFQNLHVHQNIEIPEKGDLNLCTFLQKDSGIFEIVLDGETLILSGRILLPEIKEEEFNKTVTVSSENAFNLTSNEVYNEMESRGYQYQDHFRGILNAQVSEQSCISKVQWRNNWCSFIDSLIQVVLFSDGESSQEIYLPLDIRQITINPCLHVEPQDIEVVYQKMTSIVKGGGVEILGLTSYSADTFQNNDNNVKLKSLNFLSNSSPRLKMLEQFVEVTLEIVYENTFSIYNKKSAIIELKEDYPFEPLSQHVIKRLKEFPGFRYFESTVSLDNATRMLSSASSIGLLITPIDTLEKCVGLVDNSSNFILARSIGKQTPKISDGLVVIIEQQFDNEKLLLLRKAVSVEEKAPVVFLAGDECNWPQQLKSELNISNGYNKRVYVVIKTKAPIDGKTLIQQLSKEPKADKLRYILILGENAPNFSLSEDIYLQQLQQDLVCNVYCDGSWGSFRQLPYVLMLKVPFYLSALPALRLKNINISFVGLNLRDPHVSDSVKEKAMNDMGNLELSGTLEDGRRVMSIVQNTKDPIHNSLDPHLTWDIPESWSLEDAATVPWAYSTAYHGMIQGAALSSEETVLIHAGHTPIGQAAIAFALHIGSTVFTTIAEIVHKEFLMKRFPLEAQTTIFYEVSEFGDTEHLSHLRGESTGTRVVGKTMVGETSPLITINPMMENEHTLASSPQQRPTSTAT
;
A
#
# COMPACT_ATOMS: atom_id res chain seq x y z
N MET A 1 17.40 31.15 41.57
CA MET A 1 16.36 31.63 40.64
C MET A 1 16.59 33.08 40.20
N LYS A 2 16.53 34.09 41.08
CA LYS A 2 16.80 35.51 40.70
C LYS A 2 18.12 35.71 39.95
N VAL A 3 19.22 35.12 40.43
CA VAL A 3 20.55 35.16 39.78
C VAL A 3 20.54 34.57 38.36
N LEU A 4 19.72 33.53 38.13
CA LEU A 4 19.54 32.90 36.82
C LEU A 4 18.62 33.69 35.90
N ASN A 5 18.12 34.86 36.34
CA ASN A 5 17.13 35.66 35.62
C ASN A 5 15.83 34.89 35.31
N ILE A 6 15.43 33.99 36.20
CA ILE A 6 14.14 33.30 36.13
C ILE A 6 13.18 33.99 37.10
N THR A 7 12.14 34.61 36.53
CA THR A 7 11.08 35.31 37.26
C THR A 7 9.79 34.48 37.21
N PRO A 8 9.12 34.23 38.36
CA PRO A 8 7.88 33.47 38.36
C PRO A 8 6.69 34.31 37.83
N ASP A 9 5.82 33.65 37.08
CA ASP A 9 4.54 34.23 36.64
C ASP A 9 3.51 34.24 37.77
N GLY A 10 3.54 33.22 38.63
CA GLY A 10 2.76 33.11 39.87
C GLY A 10 3.48 32.24 40.89
N TYR A 11 3.07 32.32 42.15
CA TYR A 11 3.61 31.49 43.22
C TYR A 11 2.59 31.29 44.34
N VAL A 12 2.67 30.11 44.94
CA VAL A 12 1.81 29.63 46.02
C VAL A 12 2.70 29.09 47.14
N GLY A 13 2.37 29.43 48.38
CA GLY A 13 3.05 28.91 49.56
C GLY A 13 2.32 27.68 50.10
N HIS A 14 3.03 26.77 50.75
CA HIS A 14 2.43 25.74 51.59
C HIS A 14 2.84 26.01 53.04
N SER A 15 1.87 26.32 53.91
CA SER A 15 2.13 26.67 55.31
C SER A 15 3.16 27.80 55.43
N VAL A 16 4.27 27.57 56.15
CA VAL A 16 5.41 28.47 56.33
C VAL A 16 6.04 28.93 55.01
N GLY A 17 5.81 28.21 53.91
CA GLY A 17 6.22 28.61 52.56
C GLY A 17 5.67 29.98 52.12
N GLU A 18 4.56 30.44 52.70
CA GLU A 18 4.02 31.79 52.43
C GLU A 18 4.95 32.93 52.86
N LEU A 19 5.86 32.70 53.82
CA LEU A 19 6.93 33.65 54.13
C LEU A 19 7.92 33.79 52.95
N GLY A 20 8.17 32.70 52.23
CA GLY A 20 8.94 32.70 50.99
C GLY A 20 8.22 33.43 49.85
N CYS A 21 6.90 33.27 49.75
CA CYS A 21 6.06 34.05 48.81
C CYS A 21 6.16 35.55 49.11
N ALA A 22 6.05 35.95 50.38
CA ALA A 22 6.17 37.35 50.78
C ALA A 22 7.54 37.95 50.41
N TYR A 23 8.62 37.17 50.51
CA TYR A 23 9.95 37.59 50.06
C TYR A 23 10.05 37.73 48.53
N ILE A 24 9.48 36.79 47.79
CA ILE A 24 9.50 36.79 46.32
C ILE A 24 8.66 37.94 45.77
N ASP A 25 7.51 38.24 46.40
CA ASP A 25 6.62 39.35 46.08
C ASP A 25 7.21 40.73 46.44
N GLY A 26 8.29 40.77 47.23
CA GLY A 26 8.89 42.00 47.73
C GLY A 26 8.13 42.63 48.90
N CYS A 27 7.14 41.92 49.44
CA CYS A 27 6.40 42.30 50.63
C CYS A 27 7.29 42.31 51.88
N LEU A 28 8.15 41.29 52.04
CA LEU A 28 9.15 41.22 53.10
C LEU A 28 10.57 41.24 52.51
N THR A 29 11.50 41.84 53.24
CA THR A 29 12.94 41.73 53.00
C THR A 29 13.45 40.36 53.44
N ALA A 30 14.67 39.98 53.03
CA ALA A 30 15.26 38.70 53.44
C ALA A 30 15.40 38.62 54.97
N GLU A 31 15.77 39.73 55.62
CA GLU A 31 15.88 39.82 57.08
C GLU A 31 14.53 39.66 57.76
N GLU A 32 13.50 40.40 57.31
CA GLU A 32 12.14 40.27 57.84
C GLU A 32 11.58 38.86 57.64
N THR A 33 11.83 38.21 56.50
CA THR A 33 11.39 36.84 56.26
C THR A 33 12.04 35.85 57.23
N ILE A 34 13.35 35.99 57.49
CA ILE A 34 14.09 35.14 58.44
C ILE A 34 13.58 35.38 59.87
N LEU A 35 13.43 36.64 60.27
CA LEU A 35 12.94 37.01 61.59
C LEU A 35 11.47 36.59 61.80
N ALA A 36 10.62 36.70 60.78
CA ALA A 36 9.23 36.23 60.85
C ALA A 36 9.17 34.72 61.05
N ALA A 37 10.01 33.95 60.35
CA ALA A 37 10.12 32.50 60.54
C ALA A 37 10.65 32.16 61.95
N TYR A 38 11.64 32.91 62.43
CA TYR A 38 12.19 32.78 63.79
C TYR A 38 11.12 33.07 64.85
N TYR A 39 10.42 34.20 64.77
CA TYR A 39 9.37 34.58 65.72
C TYR A 39 8.17 33.63 65.69
N ARG A 40 7.82 33.06 64.52
CA ARG A 40 6.81 32.00 64.41
C ARG A 40 7.20 30.77 65.24
N GLY A 41 8.46 30.35 65.16
CA GLY A 41 8.99 29.26 65.97
C GLY A 41 9.06 29.63 67.46
N LEU A 42 9.60 30.80 67.78
CA LEU A 42 9.77 31.30 69.14
C LEU A 42 8.42 31.42 69.87
N ALA A 43 7.43 32.05 69.25
CA ALA A 43 6.09 32.18 69.82
C ALA A 43 5.44 30.82 70.10
N SER A 44 5.67 29.83 69.23
CA SER A 44 5.18 28.46 69.45
C SER A 44 5.90 27.77 70.61
N ASN A 45 7.20 28.04 70.79
CA ASN A 45 8.02 27.41 71.82
C ASN A 45 7.86 28.06 73.21
N GLU A 46 7.60 29.37 73.28
CA GLU A 46 7.38 30.08 74.54
C GLU A 46 5.94 30.03 75.04
N THR A 47 5.03 29.44 74.26
CA THR A 47 3.64 29.26 74.66
C THR A 47 3.46 27.83 75.13
N GLU A 48 2.80 27.66 76.28
CA GLU A 48 2.42 26.33 76.75
C GLU A 48 1.30 25.79 75.84
N LEU A 49 1.60 24.72 75.10
CA LEU A 49 0.71 24.07 74.15
C LEU A 49 0.52 22.61 74.55
N ILE A 50 -0.61 22.01 74.16
CA ILE A 50 -0.80 20.58 74.33
C ILE A 50 0.22 19.79 73.49
N PRO A 51 0.57 18.55 73.88
CA PRO A 51 1.28 17.63 73.00
C PRO A 51 0.47 17.41 71.72
N GLY A 52 0.94 17.99 70.61
CA GLY A 52 0.28 18.00 69.32
C GLY A 52 0.97 17.08 68.31
N TYR A 53 0.22 16.61 67.33
CA TYR A 53 0.73 15.71 66.31
C TYR A 53 0.03 15.93 64.98
N MET A 54 0.74 15.67 63.88
CA MET A 54 0.20 15.81 62.52
C MET A 54 0.45 14.54 61.72
N ALA A 55 -0.47 14.19 60.82
CA ALA A 55 -0.35 13.03 59.96
C ALA A 55 -0.86 13.30 58.55
N ALA A 56 -0.11 12.84 57.55
CA ALA A 56 -0.53 12.85 56.15
C ALA A 56 -1.42 11.64 55.87
N ILE A 57 -2.61 11.89 55.34
CA ILE A 57 -3.65 10.91 55.03
C ILE A 57 -3.83 10.82 53.51
N GLY A 58 -3.99 9.61 52.98
CA GLY A 58 -4.23 9.31 51.57
C GLY A 58 -5.68 9.50 51.13
N LEU A 59 -6.36 10.51 51.70
CA LEU A 59 -7.73 10.93 51.38
C LEU A 59 -7.77 12.44 51.24
N GLY A 60 -8.58 12.96 50.31
CA GLY A 60 -8.79 14.39 50.13
C GLY A 60 -9.65 14.98 51.24
N TYR A 61 -9.72 16.33 51.31
CA TYR A 61 -10.46 17.03 52.36
C TYR A 61 -11.93 16.59 52.43
N LYS A 62 -12.57 16.44 51.27
CA LYS A 62 -13.98 16.05 51.16
C LYS A 62 -14.28 14.69 51.79
N ASP A 63 -13.32 13.76 51.73
CA ASP A 63 -13.49 12.39 52.20
C ASP A 63 -13.05 12.24 53.66
N VAL A 64 -12.02 12.99 54.08
CA VAL A 64 -11.44 12.86 55.43
C VAL A 64 -12.20 13.65 56.49
N LYS A 65 -12.82 14.78 56.13
CA LYS A 65 -13.48 15.68 57.10
C LYS A 65 -14.58 15.00 57.92
N ASP A 66 -15.33 14.09 57.30
CA ASP A 66 -16.47 13.39 57.92
C ASP A 66 -16.00 12.11 58.67
N LEU A 67 -14.74 11.72 58.49
CA LEU A 67 -14.09 10.60 59.19
C LEU A 67 -13.30 11.08 60.42
N CYS A 68 -12.87 12.33 60.45
CA CYS A 68 -12.09 12.88 61.56
C CYS A 68 -12.92 12.95 62.86
N PRO A 69 -12.35 12.52 64.01
CA PRO A 69 -12.90 12.82 65.32
C PRO A 69 -13.08 14.35 65.52
N PRO A 70 -14.08 14.81 66.30
CA PRO A 70 -14.33 16.23 66.55
C PRO A 70 -13.14 17.04 67.08
N GLU A 71 -12.19 16.37 67.73
CA GLU A 71 -10.95 16.90 68.31
C GLU A 71 -9.78 16.97 67.31
N ILE A 72 -9.92 16.45 66.09
CA ILE A 72 -8.88 16.46 65.06
C ILE A 72 -9.32 17.38 63.93
N ASP A 73 -8.53 18.43 63.69
CA ASP A 73 -8.76 19.36 62.58
C ASP A 73 -8.06 18.87 61.31
N VAL A 74 -8.65 19.16 60.14
CA VAL A 74 -7.93 18.99 58.86
C VAL A 74 -7.11 20.25 58.62
N ALA A 75 -5.79 20.12 58.73
CA ALA A 75 -4.83 21.22 58.71
C ALA A 75 -4.34 21.60 57.31
N CYS A 76 -4.24 20.64 56.38
CA CYS A 76 -3.80 20.92 55.01
C CYS A 76 -4.64 20.15 53.99
N HIS A 77 -5.16 20.85 52.99
CA HIS A 77 -5.79 20.27 51.81
C HIS A 77 -4.71 20.16 50.73
N ASN A 78 -4.08 19.00 50.54
CA ASN A 78 -2.91 18.89 49.66
C ASN A 78 -3.29 18.57 48.21
N SER A 79 -4.20 17.60 48.01
CA SER A 79 -4.77 17.21 46.71
C SER A 79 -6.13 16.56 46.92
N SER A 80 -6.83 16.27 45.82
CA SER A 80 -8.12 15.56 45.82
C SER A 80 -8.08 14.19 46.52
N ASN A 81 -6.89 13.63 46.74
CA ASN A 81 -6.66 12.35 47.43
C ASN A 81 -5.58 12.44 48.53
N SER A 82 -5.27 13.64 49.03
CA SER A 82 -4.29 13.80 50.11
C SER A 82 -4.61 15.01 51.00
N SER A 83 -4.55 14.78 52.31
CA SER A 83 -4.75 15.82 53.32
C SER A 83 -3.80 15.60 54.50
N THR A 84 -3.57 16.64 55.29
CA THR A 84 -2.84 16.53 56.57
C THR A 84 -3.78 16.87 57.71
N ILE A 85 -3.90 15.98 58.69
CA ILE A 85 -4.68 16.19 59.91
C ILE A 85 -3.79 16.67 61.05
N SER A 86 -4.36 17.37 62.02
CA SER A 86 -3.66 17.99 63.15
C SER A 86 -4.51 17.97 64.41
N GLY A 87 -3.93 17.57 65.54
CA GLY A 87 -4.67 17.46 66.80
C GLY A 87 -3.82 16.93 67.96
N PRO A 88 -4.44 16.51 69.08
CA PRO A 88 -3.74 15.95 70.24
C PRO A 88 -3.00 14.65 69.90
N GLU A 89 -1.79 14.46 70.43
CA GLU A 89 -0.88 13.40 70.02
C GLU A 89 -1.47 11.99 70.11
N GLU A 90 -2.06 11.64 71.24
CA GLU A 90 -2.63 10.31 71.47
C GLU A 90 -3.82 10.01 70.56
N LEU A 91 -4.68 11.01 70.30
CA LEU A 91 -5.84 10.84 69.42
C LEU A 91 -5.43 10.71 67.95
N VAL A 92 -4.46 11.52 67.49
CA VAL A 92 -3.97 11.42 66.11
C VAL A 92 -3.26 10.08 65.89
N LYS A 93 -2.44 9.60 66.83
CA LYS A 93 -1.80 8.27 66.72
C LYS A 93 -2.83 7.14 66.64
N THR A 94 -3.86 7.20 67.49
CA THR A 94 -4.95 6.21 67.50
C THR A 94 -5.67 6.20 66.15
N PHE A 95 -6.04 7.38 65.65
CA PHE A 95 -6.75 7.52 64.38
C PHE A 95 -5.88 7.09 63.17
N VAL A 96 -4.57 7.37 63.19
CA VAL A 96 -3.63 6.84 62.18
C VAL A 96 -3.61 5.32 62.17
N GLN A 97 -3.63 4.67 63.33
CA GLN A 97 -3.68 3.22 63.42
C GLN A 97 -5.02 2.67 62.89
N GLU A 98 -6.14 3.32 63.20
CA GLU A 98 -7.46 2.96 62.69
C GLU A 98 -7.53 3.04 61.15
N LEU A 99 -7.02 4.13 60.56
CA LEU A 99 -6.97 4.30 59.11
C LEU A 99 -6.05 3.27 58.45
N THR A 100 -4.89 3.00 59.07
CA THR A 100 -3.94 1.99 58.57
C THR A 100 -4.58 0.60 58.57
N ASN A 101 -5.34 0.25 59.62
CA ASN A 101 -6.07 -1.02 59.70
C ASN A 101 -7.18 -1.13 58.62
N LYS A 102 -7.69 -0.01 58.11
CA LYS A 102 -8.63 0.06 56.98
C LYS A 102 -7.94 0.11 55.62
N ASN A 103 -6.62 -0.13 55.54
CA ASN A 103 -5.80 -0.01 54.34
C ASN A 103 -5.78 1.40 53.71
N ILE A 104 -6.01 2.43 54.52
CA ILE A 104 -5.88 3.83 54.10
C ILE A 104 -4.49 4.30 54.48
N PHE A 105 -3.77 4.94 53.53
CA PHE A 105 -2.45 5.51 53.82
C PHE A 105 -2.55 6.57 54.91
N ALA A 106 -1.84 6.39 56.01
CA ALA A 106 -1.72 7.36 57.09
C ALA A 106 -0.28 7.34 57.63
N ARG A 107 0.41 8.48 57.60
CA ARG A 107 1.81 8.59 58.05
C ARG A 107 2.03 9.84 58.89
N ALA A 108 2.62 9.66 60.06
CA ALA A 108 3.01 10.75 60.92
C ALA A 108 4.01 11.72 60.27
N VAL A 109 3.85 13.01 60.57
CA VAL A 109 4.74 14.10 60.16
C VAL A 109 5.44 14.63 61.40
N ASN A 110 6.76 14.77 61.35
CA ASN A 110 7.51 15.34 62.47
C ASN A 110 7.26 16.86 62.54
N VAL A 111 6.58 17.30 63.60
CA VAL A 111 6.17 18.69 63.83
C VAL A 111 6.54 19.18 65.23
N ALA A 112 7.61 18.64 65.82
CA ALA A 112 8.13 19.05 67.13
C ALA A 112 7.06 19.10 68.24
N ASN A 113 6.13 18.13 68.24
CA ASN A 113 5.01 17.99 69.17
C ASN A 113 4.01 19.16 69.14
N ILE A 114 3.85 19.83 68.00
CA ILE A 114 2.93 20.97 67.83
C ILE A 114 1.88 20.66 66.77
N ALA A 115 0.61 20.91 67.10
CA ALA A 115 -0.53 20.76 66.20
C ALA A 115 -0.75 22.04 65.37
N TYR A 116 0.08 22.27 64.35
CA TYR A 116 -0.04 23.44 63.47
C TYR A 116 -1.36 23.46 62.67
N HIS A 117 -1.82 24.66 62.29
CA HIS A 117 -3.04 24.88 61.49
C HIS A 117 -4.30 24.22 62.10
N SER A 118 -4.38 24.24 63.42
CA SER A 118 -5.51 23.70 64.19
C SER A 118 -5.94 24.69 65.26
N ARG A 119 -7.08 24.42 65.90
CA ARG A 119 -7.53 25.20 67.07
C ARG A 119 -6.51 25.23 68.21
N TYR A 120 -5.62 24.25 68.30
CA TYR A 120 -4.67 24.09 69.40
C TYR A 120 -3.46 25.02 69.33
N ILE A 121 -3.15 25.60 68.17
CA ILE A 121 -2.06 26.59 68.03
C ILE A 121 -2.50 28.01 68.36
N LYS A 122 -3.82 28.23 68.55
CA LYS A 122 -4.42 29.54 68.86
C LYS A 122 -3.79 30.27 70.06
N PRO A 123 -3.38 29.61 71.16
CA PRO A 123 -2.71 30.30 72.28
C PRO A 123 -1.41 31.00 71.90
N ALA A 124 -0.71 30.56 70.83
CA ALA A 124 0.52 31.19 70.37
C ALA A 124 0.28 32.47 69.53
N ALA A 125 -0.96 32.71 69.08
CA ALA A 125 -1.31 33.82 68.20
C ALA A 125 -1.02 35.21 68.79
N PRO A 126 -1.34 35.53 70.06
CA PRO A 126 -1.11 36.85 70.61
C PRO A 126 0.38 37.23 70.65
N LYS A 127 1.24 36.30 71.11
CA LYS A 127 2.71 36.48 71.12
C LYS A 127 3.27 36.65 69.71
N LEU A 128 2.84 35.79 68.78
CA LEU A 128 3.28 35.89 67.40
C LEU A 128 2.89 37.23 66.78
N LEU A 129 1.65 37.66 66.98
CA LEU A 129 1.16 38.93 66.47
C LEU A 129 1.95 40.11 67.05
N GLU A 130 2.29 40.06 68.34
CA GLU A 130 3.12 41.08 68.98
C GLU A 130 4.50 41.18 68.32
N TYR A 131 5.21 40.06 68.16
CA TYR A 131 6.51 40.04 67.51
C TYR A 131 6.44 40.50 66.05
N LEU A 132 5.43 40.03 65.31
CA LEU A 132 5.25 40.40 63.91
C LEU A 132 4.83 41.85 63.73
N LYS A 133 4.15 42.48 64.70
CA LYS A 133 3.85 43.92 64.65
C LYS A 133 5.08 44.80 64.85
N GLN A 134 6.04 44.33 65.65
CA GLN A 134 7.33 45.01 65.79
C GLN A 134 8.17 44.88 64.52
N LEU A 135 8.01 43.77 63.79
CA LEU A 135 8.74 43.49 62.56
C LEU A 135 8.10 44.17 61.32
N VAL A 136 6.81 43.93 61.09
CA VAL A 136 6.05 44.42 59.93
C VAL A 136 5.32 45.71 60.32
N THR A 137 6.06 46.79 60.42
CA THR A 137 5.54 48.11 60.84
C THR A 137 4.72 48.81 59.75
N ASN A 138 5.03 48.54 58.47
CA ASN A 138 4.30 49.08 57.31
C ASN A 138 3.95 47.95 56.32
N PRO A 139 2.78 47.31 56.45
CA PRO A 139 2.34 46.22 55.59
C PRO A 139 2.28 46.64 54.11
N LYS A 140 2.97 45.90 53.24
CA LYS A 140 2.92 46.12 51.80
C LYS A 140 1.75 45.36 51.15
N PRO A 141 1.16 45.90 50.06
CA PRO A 141 0.13 45.20 49.31
C PRO A 141 0.72 43.98 48.60
N ARG A 142 0.00 42.85 48.65
CA ARG A 142 0.35 41.63 47.94
C ARG A 142 0.05 41.79 46.45
N SER A 143 0.92 41.31 45.57
CA SER A 143 0.61 41.31 44.13
C SER A 143 -0.37 40.19 43.76
N SER A 144 -1.01 40.32 42.60
CA SER A 144 -1.89 39.29 42.03
C SER A 144 -1.15 37.99 41.66
N LYS A 145 0.19 37.99 41.65
CA LYS A 145 1.01 36.80 41.41
C LYS A 145 1.06 35.86 42.62
N TRP A 146 0.77 36.38 43.81
CA TRP A 146 0.77 35.59 45.04
C TRP A 146 -0.62 35.01 45.31
N VAL A 147 -0.79 33.72 45.00
CA VAL A 147 -1.99 32.97 45.36
C VAL A 147 -1.94 32.60 46.84
N SER A 148 -2.92 33.04 47.63
CA SER A 148 -3.00 32.73 49.06
C SER A 148 -3.48 31.30 49.27
N SER A 149 -2.80 30.56 50.14
CA SER A 149 -3.21 29.26 50.66
C SER A 149 -3.77 29.35 52.09
N SER A 150 -3.67 30.51 52.74
CA SER A 150 -4.12 30.73 54.14
C SER A 150 -5.46 31.47 54.26
N VAL A 151 -6.02 31.92 53.13
CA VAL A 151 -7.29 32.65 53.07
C VAL A 151 -8.12 32.10 51.91
N PRO A 152 -9.42 31.77 52.11
CA PRO A 152 -10.29 31.31 51.03
C PRO A 152 -10.36 32.31 49.87
N GLU A 153 -10.50 31.80 48.65
CA GLU A 153 -10.56 32.62 47.42
C GLU A 153 -11.64 33.70 47.47
N SER A 154 -12.81 33.38 48.04
CA SER A 154 -13.91 34.33 48.24
C SER A 154 -13.56 35.55 49.11
N GLU A 155 -12.47 35.47 49.88
CA GLU A 155 -12.03 36.50 50.81
C GLU A 155 -10.70 37.16 50.40
N TRP A 156 -10.16 36.86 49.21
CA TRP A 156 -8.91 37.47 48.74
C TRP A 156 -8.98 38.99 48.60
N GLU A 157 -10.18 39.55 48.42
CA GLU A 157 -10.39 40.98 48.31
C GLU A 157 -10.50 41.71 49.66
N THR A 158 -10.47 40.99 50.78
CA THR A 158 -10.56 41.56 52.13
C THR A 158 -9.27 42.30 52.53
N PRO A 159 -9.32 43.26 53.47
CA PRO A 159 -8.14 43.95 53.96
C PRO A 159 -7.07 43.00 54.54
N LEU A 160 -7.48 41.89 55.17
CA LEU A 160 -6.57 40.86 55.69
C LEU A 160 -5.75 40.23 54.56
N ALA A 161 -6.39 39.89 53.44
CA ALA A 161 -5.74 39.21 52.32
C ALA A 161 -4.99 40.16 51.38
N LYS A 162 -5.35 41.45 51.31
CA LYS A 162 -4.71 42.41 50.41
C LYS A 162 -3.29 42.81 50.84
N TYR A 163 -2.97 42.70 52.11
CA TYR A 163 -1.68 43.15 52.66
C TYR A 163 -0.91 41.99 53.27
N SER A 164 0.41 42.01 53.09
CA SER A 164 1.31 41.11 53.82
C SER A 164 1.57 41.68 55.22
N SER A 165 0.55 41.63 56.08
CA SER A 165 0.60 42.21 57.44
C SER A 165 0.95 41.17 58.51
N ALA A 166 1.24 41.65 59.72
CA ALA A 166 1.40 40.80 60.89
C ALA A 166 0.16 39.92 61.14
N GLU A 167 -1.04 40.47 60.92
CA GLU A 167 -2.31 39.75 61.02
C GLU A 167 -2.42 38.65 59.97
N TYR A 168 -2.02 38.90 58.71
CA TYR A 168 -2.04 37.88 57.65
C TYR A 168 -1.12 36.70 57.98
N HIS A 169 0.12 36.99 58.39
CA HIS A 169 1.10 35.96 58.73
C HIS A 169 0.74 35.19 60.01
N THR A 170 0.06 35.85 60.96
CA THR A 170 -0.53 35.19 62.13
C THR A 170 -1.70 34.30 61.71
N ASN A 171 -2.57 34.77 60.82
CA ASN A 171 -3.66 33.97 60.25
C ASN A 171 -3.13 32.71 59.53
N ASN A 172 -2.03 32.82 58.77
CA ASN A 172 -1.41 31.66 58.14
C ASN A 172 -1.03 30.54 59.15
N LEU A 173 -0.65 30.87 60.39
CA LEU A 173 -0.38 29.85 61.42
C LEU A 173 -1.65 29.16 61.92
N LEU A 174 -2.76 29.88 61.97
CA LEU A 174 -4.01 29.45 62.59
C LEU A 174 -4.93 28.70 61.63
N SER A 175 -4.98 29.17 60.39
CA SER A 175 -5.94 28.71 59.39
C SER A 175 -5.41 27.48 58.64
N PRO A 176 -6.32 26.60 58.14
CA PRO A 176 -5.94 25.49 57.28
C PRO A 176 -5.19 25.95 56.02
N VAL A 177 -4.31 25.09 55.51
CA VAL A 177 -3.58 25.32 54.26
C VAL A 177 -4.41 24.79 53.09
N LEU A 178 -5.00 25.70 52.32
CA LEU A 178 -5.89 25.45 51.18
C LEU A 178 -5.08 25.20 49.88
N PHE A 179 -4.15 24.25 49.91
CA PHE A 179 -3.18 24.06 48.81
C PHE A 179 -3.83 23.48 47.54
N GLU A 180 -4.74 22.51 47.67
CA GLU A 180 -5.51 21.97 46.55
C GLU A 180 -6.28 23.09 45.83
N GLU A 181 -6.94 23.96 46.59
CA GLU A 181 -7.68 25.10 46.08
C GLU A 181 -6.75 26.09 45.37
N SER A 182 -5.65 26.50 46.00
CA SER A 182 -4.68 27.41 45.40
C SER A 182 -4.04 26.85 44.13
N THR A 183 -3.81 25.53 44.06
CA THR A 183 -3.21 24.90 42.86
C THR A 183 -4.10 24.93 41.63
N LYS A 184 -5.43 25.10 41.78
CA LYS A 184 -6.35 25.24 40.63
C LYS A 184 -6.13 26.53 39.84
N CYS A 185 -5.47 27.53 40.44
CA CYS A 185 -5.10 28.77 39.75
C CYS A 185 -3.86 28.60 38.85
N ILE A 186 -3.18 27.46 38.89
CA ILE A 186 -1.98 27.19 38.09
C ILE A 186 -2.38 26.57 36.74
N PRO A 187 -1.90 27.09 35.59
CA PRO A 187 -2.21 26.54 34.26
C PRO A 187 -1.74 25.08 34.07
N ASN A 188 -2.46 24.32 33.24
CA ASN A 188 -2.18 22.89 33.00
C ASN A 188 -0.83 22.61 32.32
N ASN A 189 -0.30 23.54 31.54
CA ASN A 189 1.00 23.45 30.85
C ASN A 189 2.11 24.21 31.59
N ALA A 190 1.93 24.51 32.88
CA ALA A 190 2.88 25.29 33.65
C ALA A 190 4.16 24.51 34.00
N ILE A 191 5.26 25.25 34.13
CA ILE A 191 6.50 24.77 34.73
C ILE A 191 6.45 25.07 36.23
N VAL A 192 6.24 24.05 37.05
CA VAL A 192 6.12 24.18 38.51
C VAL A 192 7.46 23.89 39.17
N ILE A 193 8.02 24.90 39.85
CA ILE A 193 9.33 24.84 40.50
C ILE A 193 9.14 24.75 42.00
N GLU A 194 9.58 23.64 42.61
CA GLU A 194 9.49 23.47 44.05
C GLU A 194 10.71 24.05 44.75
N ILE A 195 10.50 25.17 45.47
CA ILE A 195 11.52 25.86 46.27
C ILE A 195 11.41 25.37 47.71
N ALA A 196 12.09 24.27 48.00
CA ALA A 196 12.14 23.66 49.32
C ALA A 196 13.51 23.00 49.53
N PRO A 197 13.93 22.73 50.79
CA PRO A 197 15.14 21.95 51.11
C PRO A 197 14.98 20.44 50.82
N HIS A 198 13.78 20.03 50.42
CA HIS A 198 13.48 18.69 49.92
C HIS A 198 12.20 18.76 49.07
N GLY A 199 12.19 18.12 47.89
CA GLY A 199 11.00 17.99 47.05
C GLY A 199 9.88 17.12 47.63
N LEU A 200 9.27 17.55 48.74
CA LEU A 200 8.21 16.83 49.46
C LEU A 200 6.88 16.85 48.71
N LEU A 201 6.59 17.94 48.00
CA LEU A 201 5.31 18.13 47.32
C LEU A 201 5.29 17.51 45.93
N GLN A 202 6.40 16.97 45.42
CA GLN A 202 6.50 16.37 44.09
C GLN A 202 5.39 15.34 43.78
N ALA A 203 5.11 14.45 44.72
CA ALA A 203 4.08 13.42 44.53
C ALA A 203 2.65 14.00 44.53
N ILE A 204 2.42 15.05 45.32
CA ILE A 204 1.14 15.76 45.40
C ILE A 204 0.92 16.55 44.12
N ILE A 205 1.90 17.37 43.74
CA ILE A 205 1.89 18.20 42.53
C ILE A 205 1.70 17.32 41.28
N ARG A 206 2.46 16.24 41.10
CA ARG A 206 2.30 15.32 39.96
C ARG A 206 0.92 14.67 39.83
N ARG A 207 0.19 14.53 40.94
CA ARG A 207 -1.17 13.97 40.97
C ARG A 207 -2.22 15.05 40.75
N SER A 208 -1.96 16.26 41.24
CA SER A 208 -2.85 17.41 41.09
C SER A 208 -2.80 18.04 39.70
N PHE A 209 -1.69 17.88 38.97
CA PHE A 209 -1.51 18.40 37.60
C PHE A 209 -1.41 17.26 36.56
N GLY A 210 -1.90 17.52 35.34
CA GLY A 210 -1.85 16.55 34.23
C GLY A 210 -0.44 16.36 33.65
N SER A 211 -0.31 15.43 32.69
CA SER A 211 0.96 15.07 32.04
C SER A 211 1.62 16.20 31.22
N GLU A 212 0.92 17.30 30.99
CA GLU A 212 1.40 18.46 30.22
C GLU A 212 2.23 19.44 31.08
N SER A 213 2.12 19.35 32.42
CA SER A 213 2.88 20.21 33.33
C SER A 213 4.26 19.62 33.64
N ILE A 214 5.25 20.50 33.82
CA ILE A 214 6.62 20.08 34.11
C ILE A 214 6.95 20.43 35.56
N HIS A 215 7.34 19.42 36.35
CA HIS A 215 7.64 19.60 37.77
C HIS A 215 9.13 19.44 38.06
N ILE A 216 9.73 20.48 38.66
CA ILE A 216 11.17 20.55 38.87
C ILE A 216 11.47 20.84 40.35
N PRO A 217 11.94 19.84 41.12
CA PRO A 217 12.46 20.07 42.45
C PRO A 217 13.87 20.65 42.38
N LEU A 218 14.17 21.65 43.21
CA LEU A 218 15.51 22.25 43.25
C LEU A 218 16.50 21.50 44.14
N THR A 219 16.01 20.76 45.13
CA THR A 219 16.86 20.02 46.09
C THR A 219 16.25 18.68 46.49
N LEU A 220 17.10 17.76 46.96
CA LEU A 220 16.71 16.44 47.43
C LEU A 220 17.49 16.10 48.72
N ARG A 221 16.77 15.88 49.82
CA ARG A 221 17.36 15.54 51.12
C ARG A 221 18.16 14.24 51.02
N GLY A 222 19.38 14.25 51.54
CA GLY A 222 20.26 13.08 51.55
C GLY A 222 20.95 12.77 50.21
N HIS A 223 20.78 13.61 49.18
CA HIS A 223 21.53 13.45 47.93
C HIS A 223 23.01 13.74 48.16
N SER A 224 23.89 12.82 47.76
CA SER A 224 25.35 12.91 48.02
C SER A 224 26.00 14.13 47.36
N LYS A 225 25.40 14.64 46.27
CA LYS A 225 25.89 15.79 45.52
C LYS A 225 24.79 16.80 45.23
N SER A 226 24.37 17.55 46.25
CA SER A 226 23.24 18.49 46.13
C SER A 226 23.45 19.60 45.09
N HIS A 227 24.71 20.02 44.85
CA HIS A 227 25.03 21.04 43.85
C HIS A 227 24.82 20.51 42.41
N GLU A 228 25.21 19.25 42.13
CA GLU A 228 24.93 18.61 40.83
C GLU A 228 23.43 18.45 40.61
N PHE A 229 22.67 18.10 41.66
CA PHE A 229 21.20 18.01 41.58
C PHE A 229 20.56 19.36 41.22
N LEU A 230 21.03 20.45 41.85
CA LEU A 230 20.56 21.80 41.54
C LEU A 230 20.89 22.21 40.11
N LEU A 231 22.12 21.96 39.63
CA LEU A 231 22.51 22.26 38.24
C LEU A 231 21.73 21.41 37.23
N ALA A 232 21.45 20.15 37.54
CA ALA A 232 20.57 19.31 36.73
C ALA A 232 19.14 19.86 36.68
N ALA A 233 18.63 20.41 37.79
CA ALA A 233 17.33 21.10 37.81
C ALA A 233 17.35 22.36 36.92
N VAL A 234 18.46 23.11 36.88
CA VAL A 234 18.63 24.25 35.94
C VAL A 234 18.66 23.77 34.48
N GLY A 235 19.32 22.64 34.19
CA GLY A 235 19.27 22.02 32.87
C GLY A 235 17.85 21.60 32.47
N LYS A 236 17.07 21.03 33.41
CA LYS A 236 15.65 20.71 33.18
C LYS A 236 14.81 21.96 32.90
N LEU A 237 15.09 23.07 33.57
CA LEU A 237 14.44 24.35 33.26
C LEU A 237 14.74 24.79 31.82
N TYR A 238 15.99 24.67 31.37
CA TYR A 238 16.35 24.98 29.99
C TYR A 238 15.61 24.10 28.97
N MET A 239 15.59 22.78 29.20
CA MET A 239 14.86 21.84 28.36
C MET A 239 13.34 22.07 28.36
N ALA A 240 12.80 22.61 29.45
CA ALA A 240 11.39 22.99 29.56
C ALA A 240 11.06 24.32 28.83
N GLY A 241 12.06 24.99 28.22
CA GLY A 241 11.88 26.24 27.49
C GLY A 241 12.22 27.51 28.28
N CYS A 242 12.70 27.39 29.52
CA CYS A 242 13.25 28.55 30.23
C CYS A 242 14.64 28.93 29.67
N LEU A 243 15.04 30.20 29.83
CA LEU A 243 16.36 30.68 29.42
C LEU A 243 17.22 31.11 30.63
N PRO A 244 17.67 30.17 31.47
CA PRO A 244 18.47 30.51 32.65
C PRO A 244 19.82 31.13 32.25
N LYS A 245 20.16 32.28 32.84
CA LYS A 245 21.48 32.90 32.70
C LYS A 245 22.51 32.20 33.59
N VAL A 246 22.92 31.01 33.16
CA VAL A 246 23.87 30.14 33.90
C VAL A 246 25.22 30.82 34.13
N SER A 247 25.63 31.73 33.24
CA SER A 247 26.85 32.53 33.38
C SER A 247 26.92 33.36 34.67
N ASN A 248 25.78 33.68 35.27
CA ASN A 248 25.72 34.41 36.54
C ASN A 248 26.02 33.55 37.77
N LEU A 249 26.13 32.22 37.62
CA LEU A 249 26.46 31.30 38.71
C LEU A 249 27.96 31.17 38.96
N TYR A 250 28.81 31.60 38.03
CA TYR A 250 30.26 31.52 38.13
C TYR A 250 30.90 32.87 37.82
N PRO A 251 32.20 33.07 38.12
CA PRO A 251 32.87 34.35 37.87
C PRO A 251 32.74 34.81 36.42
N PRO A 252 32.58 36.14 36.17
CA PRO A 252 32.46 36.67 34.82
C PRO A 252 33.63 36.25 33.93
N VAL A 253 33.30 35.74 32.73
CA VAL A 253 34.31 35.42 31.71
C VAL A 253 34.89 36.72 31.16
N GLN A 254 36.21 36.79 31.05
CA GLN A 254 36.89 37.91 30.40
C GLN A 254 36.81 37.75 28.89
N TYR A 255 36.23 38.75 28.22
CA TYR A 255 36.20 38.85 26.76
C TYR A 255 37.22 39.92 26.31
N PRO A 256 37.88 39.74 25.14
CA PRO A 256 37.73 38.63 24.19
C PRO A 256 38.33 37.31 24.72
N VAL A 257 37.84 36.18 24.20
CA VAL A 257 38.36 34.85 24.56
C VAL A 257 39.80 34.65 24.04
N SER A 258 40.53 33.70 24.63
CA SER A 258 41.90 33.38 24.25
C SER A 258 42.03 32.88 22.81
N ARG A 259 43.15 33.18 22.15
CA ARG A 259 43.52 32.57 20.86
C ARG A 259 43.62 31.05 21.04
N GLY A 260 42.89 30.29 20.21
CA GLY A 260 42.81 28.82 20.30
C GLY A 260 41.51 28.28 20.90
N THR A 261 40.60 29.15 21.36
CA THR A 261 39.23 28.73 21.70
C THR A 261 38.54 28.17 20.45
N ALA A 262 37.91 26.99 20.59
CA ALA A 262 37.29 26.26 19.49
C ALA A 262 36.17 27.07 18.81
N SER A 263 36.06 26.92 17.48
CA SER A 263 34.98 27.54 16.71
C SER A 263 33.63 26.89 17.02
N LEU A 264 32.58 27.71 17.16
CA LEU A 264 31.20 27.22 17.33
C LEU A 264 30.57 26.78 16.00
N SER A 265 31.05 27.28 14.87
CA SER A 265 30.44 27.05 13.55
C SER A 265 30.29 25.56 13.19
N SER A 266 31.27 24.73 13.53
CA SER A 266 31.25 23.29 13.26
C SER A 266 30.30 22.49 14.16
N LEU A 267 29.76 23.11 15.22
CA LEU A 267 28.84 22.46 16.16
C LEU A 267 27.38 22.80 15.87
N VAL A 268 27.10 23.74 14.96
CA VAL A 268 25.75 24.14 14.57
C VAL A 268 25.38 23.42 13.27
N THR A 269 24.40 22.52 13.34
CA THR A 269 23.86 21.79 12.20
C THR A 269 22.41 22.21 11.93
N TRP A 270 22.02 22.25 10.66
CA TRP A 270 20.65 22.52 10.23
C TRP A 270 20.05 21.25 9.63
N ASN A 271 18.72 21.19 9.52
CA ASN A 271 18.08 20.16 8.70
C ASN A 271 18.24 20.54 7.21
N HIS A 272 19.00 19.75 6.46
CA HIS A 272 19.24 19.92 5.02
C HIS A 272 18.53 18.84 4.18
N GLU A 273 17.46 18.21 4.70
CA GLU A 273 16.68 17.21 3.97
C GLU A 273 16.02 17.79 2.70
N ASP A 274 15.60 19.06 2.74
CA ASP A 274 15.06 19.74 1.57
C ASP A 274 16.20 20.30 0.70
N THR A 275 16.39 19.70 -0.48
CA THR A 275 17.27 20.25 -1.51
C THR A 275 16.49 21.23 -2.39
N LEU A 276 16.84 22.52 -2.35
CA LEU A 276 16.41 23.44 -3.41
C LEU A 276 17.01 22.93 -4.72
N GLU A 277 16.16 22.66 -5.72
CA GLU A 277 16.59 22.27 -7.06
C GLU A 277 17.56 23.32 -7.62
N ASN A 278 18.61 22.83 -8.27
CA ASN A 278 19.69 23.64 -8.81
C ASN A 278 19.13 24.68 -9.79
N LEU A 279 19.08 25.94 -9.38
CA LEU A 279 18.84 27.14 -10.19
C LEU A 279 19.84 27.34 -11.37
N LEU A 280 20.65 26.32 -11.69
CA LEU A 280 21.72 26.35 -12.69
C LEU A 280 21.34 25.80 -14.06
N GLU A 281 20.12 25.27 -14.27
CA GLU A 281 19.58 25.09 -15.63
C GLU A 281 19.00 26.41 -16.17
N MET A 282 19.86 27.44 -16.24
CA MET A 282 19.60 28.59 -17.09
C MET A 282 19.78 28.16 -18.55
N ASP A 283 18.66 27.84 -19.20
CA ASP A 283 18.32 28.10 -20.60
C ASP A 283 19.54 28.35 -21.54
N THR A 284 20.32 27.30 -21.81
CA THR A 284 21.46 27.33 -22.74
C THR A 284 21.01 27.40 -24.21
N SER A 285 19.69 27.38 -24.48
CA SER A 285 19.09 27.49 -25.81
C SER A 285 19.47 28.78 -26.56
N LYS A 286 20.03 29.78 -25.86
CA LYS A 286 20.50 31.05 -26.44
C LYS A 286 21.99 31.12 -26.76
N LEU A 287 22.78 30.09 -26.43
CA LEU A 287 24.25 30.22 -26.41
C LEU A 287 25.02 29.56 -27.57
N GLU A 288 24.40 28.78 -28.47
CA GLU A 288 25.13 28.23 -29.63
C GLU A 288 24.37 28.41 -30.94
N GLY A 289 25.00 29.08 -31.91
CA GLY A 289 24.46 29.49 -33.21
C GLY A 289 24.20 28.38 -34.23
N PHE A 290 23.87 27.17 -33.78
CA PHE A 290 23.41 26.04 -34.59
C PHE A 290 22.32 25.29 -33.82
N THR A 291 21.09 25.81 -33.86
CA THR A 291 19.94 25.16 -33.24
C THR A 291 19.32 24.18 -34.23
N ILE A 292 19.44 22.87 -33.98
CA ILE A 292 18.33 21.97 -34.26
C ILE A 292 17.28 22.37 -33.22
N SER A 293 16.36 23.25 -33.61
CA SER A 293 15.41 23.85 -32.69
C SER A 293 14.40 22.79 -32.24
N VAL A 294 14.60 22.24 -31.05
CA VAL A 294 13.48 21.64 -30.31
C VAL A 294 12.48 22.78 -30.08
N ASP A 295 11.26 22.65 -30.61
CA ASP A 295 10.29 23.76 -30.57
C ASP A 295 9.73 23.97 -29.16
N HIS A 296 9.65 22.90 -28.37
CA HIS A 296 9.24 22.95 -26.96
C HIS A 296 9.57 21.65 -26.20
N ASN A 297 9.99 21.79 -24.94
CA ASN A 297 10.10 20.69 -23.97
C ASN A 297 8.94 20.77 -22.97
N PHE A 298 8.31 19.65 -22.67
CA PHE A 298 7.28 19.52 -21.64
C PHE A 298 7.73 18.48 -20.62
N THR A 299 7.62 18.82 -19.33
CA THR A 299 7.86 17.89 -18.24
C THR A 299 6.52 17.60 -17.57
N ILE A 300 6.14 16.33 -17.51
CA ILE A 300 4.91 15.85 -16.88
C ILE A 300 5.28 15.25 -15.52
N CYS A 301 4.63 15.74 -14.46
CA CYS A 301 4.84 15.26 -13.08
C CYS A 301 3.52 15.20 -12.33
N LEU A 302 3.12 14.01 -11.86
CA LEU A 302 1.82 13.81 -11.20
C LEU A 302 1.71 14.51 -9.83
N ASP A 303 2.84 14.86 -9.21
CA ASP A 303 2.88 15.64 -7.97
C ASP A 303 2.52 17.13 -8.20
N GLN A 304 2.57 17.61 -9.45
CA GLN A 304 2.16 18.96 -9.81
C GLN A 304 0.64 19.05 -10.04
N ASN A 305 0.02 20.14 -9.54
CA ASN A 305 -1.44 20.31 -9.59
C ASN A 305 -2.03 20.29 -11.01
N GLN A 306 -1.27 20.68 -12.04
CA GLN A 306 -1.77 20.77 -13.42
C GLN A 306 -1.90 19.39 -14.10
N ASP A 307 -0.99 18.46 -13.81
CA ASP A 307 -0.94 17.14 -14.45
C ASP A 307 -1.57 16.03 -13.60
N ARG A 308 -1.89 16.33 -12.34
CA ARG A 308 -2.56 15.40 -11.42
C ARG A 308 -3.83 14.75 -11.99
N MET A 309 -4.52 15.44 -12.91
CA MET A 309 -5.68 14.89 -13.61
C MET A 309 -5.35 13.60 -14.38
N LEU A 310 -4.15 13.51 -14.96
CA LEU A 310 -3.69 12.38 -15.78
C LEU A 310 -3.66 11.06 -15.01
N ALA A 311 -3.54 11.11 -13.68
CA ALA A 311 -3.61 9.93 -12.82
C ALA A 311 -4.93 9.14 -12.98
N GLY A 312 -6.00 9.79 -13.43
CA GLY A 312 -7.29 9.15 -13.71
C GLY A 312 -7.33 8.35 -15.02
N HIS A 313 -6.36 8.49 -15.92
CA HIS A 313 -6.29 7.72 -17.17
C HIS A 313 -5.51 6.41 -16.97
N LYS A 314 -6.13 5.52 -16.20
CA LYS A 314 -5.53 4.26 -15.76
C LYS A 314 -5.99 3.08 -16.63
N ILE A 315 -5.05 2.29 -17.12
CA ILE A 315 -5.29 1.09 -17.92
C ILE A 315 -4.41 -0.03 -17.34
N ASP A 316 -5.05 -1.12 -16.95
CA ASP A 316 -4.44 -2.32 -16.39
C ASP A 316 -3.45 -2.07 -15.24
N GLY A 317 -3.87 -1.27 -14.26
CA GLY A 317 -3.07 -0.98 -13.08
C GLY A 317 -2.06 0.16 -13.25
N LYS A 318 -1.83 0.62 -14.49
CA LYS A 318 -0.83 1.65 -14.84
C LYS A 318 -1.47 2.91 -15.36
N ILE A 319 -0.79 4.05 -15.18
CA ILE A 319 -1.27 5.35 -15.65
C ILE A 319 -0.66 5.56 -17.03
N TYR A 320 -1.49 5.69 -18.07
CA TYR A 320 -1.02 5.95 -19.43
C TYR A 320 -1.33 7.39 -19.83
N LEU A 321 -0.41 8.01 -20.56
CA LEU A 321 -0.60 9.34 -21.11
C LEU A 321 -1.69 9.32 -22.18
N PRO A 322 -2.80 10.06 -22.02
CA PRO A 322 -3.86 10.09 -23.02
C PRO A 322 -3.38 10.72 -24.33
N LEU A 323 -3.77 10.13 -25.47
CA LEU A 323 -3.54 10.74 -26.79
C LEU A 323 -4.13 12.15 -26.88
N SER A 324 -5.30 12.35 -26.28
CA SER A 324 -5.98 13.63 -26.21
C SER A 324 -5.14 14.74 -25.52
N TYR A 325 -4.28 14.39 -24.57
CA TYR A 325 -3.36 15.33 -23.93
C TYR A 325 -2.26 15.78 -24.89
N LEU A 326 -1.64 14.84 -25.60
CA LEU A 326 -0.63 15.13 -26.64
C LEU A 326 -1.18 16.04 -27.74
N LEU A 327 -2.41 15.78 -28.19
CA LEU A 327 -3.11 16.62 -29.17
C LEU A 327 -3.37 18.03 -28.62
N THR A 328 -3.80 18.14 -27.37
CA THR A 328 -4.09 19.43 -26.73
C THR A 328 -2.82 20.28 -26.57
N ILE A 329 -1.70 19.66 -26.18
CA ILE A 329 -0.39 20.32 -26.11
C ILE A 329 0.06 20.80 -27.49
N THR A 330 -0.01 19.92 -28.49
CA THR A 330 0.40 20.25 -29.86
C THR A 330 -0.43 21.40 -30.44
N TRP A 331 -1.74 21.38 -30.20
CA TRP A 331 -2.64 22.46 -30.59
C TRP A 331 -2.26 23.78 -29.90
N ASN A 332 -2.03 23.77 -28.59
CA ASN A 332 -1.63 24.97 -27.86
C ASN A 332 -0.30 25.54 -28.38
N LEU A 333 0.69 24.67 -28.66
CA LEU A 333 1.97 25.05 -29.25
C LEU A 333 1.78 25.68 -30.65
N PHE A 334 0.96 25.06 -31.51
CA PHE A 334 0.64 25.58 -32.83
C PHE A 334 -0.03 26.95 -32.76
N CYS A 335 -1.01 27.14 -31.88
CA CYS A 335 -1.64 28.45 -31.63
C CYS A 335 -0.62 29.50 -31.16
N SER A 336 0.28 29.14 -30.24
CA SER A 336 1.34 30.01 -29.74
C SER A 336 2.28 30.48 -30.86
N LYS A 337 2.73 29.55 -31.72
CA LYS A 337 3.60 29.86 -32.88
C LYS A 337 2.89 30.75 -33.91
N LEU A 338 1.57 30.61 -34.06
CA LEU A 338 0.73 31.47 -34.89
C LEU A 338 0.29 32.78 -34.21
N ARG A 339 0.60 32.98 -32.92
CA ARG A 339 0.14 34.09 -32.09
C ARG A 339 -1.39 34.24 -32.06
N LYS A 340 -2.10 33.12 -32.07
CA LYS A 340 -3.56 33.06 -31.92
C LYS A 340 -3.94 32.48 -30.57
N LYS A 341 -5.14 32.81 -30.09
CA LYS A 341 -5.66 32.25 -28.84
C LYS A 341 -6.13 30.81 -29.04
N PHE A 342 -5.74 29.94 -28.12
CA PHE A 342 -6.17 28.53 -28.07
C PHE A 342 -7.70 28.38 -28.10
N THR A 343 -8.42 29.19 -27.31
CA THR A 343 -9.89 29.11 -27.15
C THR A 343 -10.71 29.56 -28.37
N GLU A 344 -10.08 30.19 -29.36
CA GLU A 344 -10.77 30.78 -30.53
C GLU A 344 -10.25 30.18 -31.86
N THR A 345 -9.25 29.31 -31.82
CA THR A 345 -8.57 28.83 -33.03
C THR A 345 -8.99 27.40 -33.34
N SER A 346 -9.74 27.23 -34.44
CA SER A 346 -10.03 25.90 -34.97
C SER A 346 -8.78 25.26 -35.57
N VAL A 347 -8.64 23.95 -35.38
CA VAL A 347 -7.53 23.15 -35.90
C VAL A 347 -8.02 21.85 -36.53
N MET A 348 -7.24 21.36 -37.48
CA MET A 348 -7.42 20.05 -38.09
C MET A 348 -6.12 19.27 -37.97
N PHE A 349 -6.19 18.11 -37.31
CA PHE A 349 -5.14 17.10 -37.34
C PHE A 349 -5.40 16.12 -38.48
N GLN A 350 -4.36 15.70 -39.19
CA GLN A 350 -4.41 14.74 -40.28
C GLN A 350 -3.31 13.69 -40.13
N ASN A 351 -3.62 12.45 -40.52
CA ASN A 351 -2.69 11.32 -40.55
C ASN A 351 -1.92 11.20 -39.22
N LEU A 352 -2.65 11.14 -38.12
CA LEU A 352 -2.09 10.90 -36.80
C LEU A 352 -1.70 9.43 -36.70
N HIS A 353 -0.46 9.16 -36.33
CA HIS A 353 0.09 7.83 -36.12
C HIS A 353 0.64 7.74 -34.69
N VAL A 354 0.04 6.87 -33.87
CA VAL A 354 0.47 6.59 -32.50
C VAL A 354 1.49 5.45 -32.56
N HIS A 355 2.76 5.78 -32.33
CA HIS A 355 3.85 4.80 -32.37
C HIS A 355 4.00 4.04 -31.06
N GLN A 356 3.71 4.72 -29.93
CA GLN A 356 3.85 4.12 -28.60
C GLN A 356 2.90 4.78 -27.59
N ASN A 357 2.29 3.96 -26.74
CA ASN A 357 1.57 4.42 -25.55
C ASN A 357 2.54 4.58 -24.38
N ILE A 358 2.44 5.70 -23.66
CA ILE A 358 3.45 6.10 -22.68
C ILE A 358 2.92 5.93 -21.27
N GLU A 359 3.62 5.14 -20.45
CA GLU A 359 3.33 5.01 -19.02
C GLU A 359 3.87 6.23 -18.27
N ILE A 360 3.03 6.86 -17.46
CA ILE A 360 3.42 7.95 -16.57
C ILE A 360 3.86 7.32 -15.23
N PRO A 361 5.09 7.56 -14.77
CA PRO A 361 5.53 7.04 -13.48
C PRO A 361 4.74 7.69 -12.33
N GLU A 362 4.38 6.92 -11.31
CA GLU A 362 3.70 7.46 -10.12
C GLU A 362 4.56 8.48 -9.35
N LYS A 363 5.89 8.40 -9.51
CA LYS A 363 6.87 9.31 -8.95
C LYS A 363 7.96 9.60 -9.96
N GLY A 364 8.33 10.88 -10.07
CA GLY A 364 9.32 11.35 -11.02
C GLY A 364 8.70 12.01 -12.24
N ASP A 365 9.57 12.39 -13.16
CA ASP A 365 9.24 13.29 -14.26
C ASP A 365 9.33 12.56 -15.59
N LEU A 366 8.43 12.91 -16.50
CA LEU A 366 8.42 12.42 -17.88
C LEU A 366 8.66 13.58 -18.85
N ASN A 367 9.72 13.50 -19.64
CA ASN A 367 10.13 14.59 -20.53
C ASN A 367 9.75 14.32 -21.98
N LEU A 368 8.98 15.23 -22.56
CA LEU A 368 8.53 15.19 -23.94
C LEU A 368 9.12 16.36 -24.73
N CYS A 369 9.60 16.06 -25.93
CA CYS A 369 10.04 17.06 -26.89
C CYS A 369 9.05 17.09 -28.05
N THR A 370 8.55 18.27 -28.43
CA THR A 370 7.70 18.43 -29.61
C THR A 370 8.46 19.20 -30.69
N PHE A 371 8.47 18.66 -31.90
CA PHE A 371 8.95 19.30 -33.12
C PHE A 371 7.76 19.68 -33.98
N LEU A 372 7.68 20.94 -34.43
CA LEU A 372 6.55 21.44 -35.20
C LEU A 372 7.01 22.35 -36.34
N GLN A 373 6.95 21.80 -37.55
CA GLN A 373 7.25 22.57 -38.75
C GLN A 373 6.11 23.53 -39.08
N LYS A 374 6.36 24.83 -38.91
CA LYS A 374 5.34 25.88 -39.04
C LYS A 374 4.62 25.91 -40.40
N ASP A 375 5.34 25.71 -41.50
CA ASP A 375 4.78 25.90 -42.85
C ASP A 375 4.09 24.64 -43.38
N SER A 376 4.68 23.46 -43.15
CA SER A 376 4.06 22.19 -43.53
C SER A 376 2.98 21.76 -42.55
N GLY A 377 3.07 22.17 -41.28
CA GLY A 377 2.22 21.70 -40.19
C GLY A 377 2.60 20.31 -39.68
N ILE A 378 3.68 19.71 -40.18
CA ILE A 378 4.14 18.39 -39.73
C ILE A 378 4.67 18.51 -38.30
N PHE A 379 4.28 17.59 -37.43
CA PHE A 379 4.75 17.54 -36.07
C PHE A 379 5.10 16.12 -35.62
N GLU A 380 6.04 16.06 -34.69
CA GLU A 380 6.53 14.84 -34.05
C GLU A 380 6.69 15.09 -32.54
N ILE A 381 6.33 14.10 -31.73
CA ILE A 381 6.52 14.13 -30.28
C ILE A 381 7.42 12.97 -29.90
N VAL A 382 8.47 13.27 -29.15
CA VAL A 382 9.55 12.35 -28.79
C VAL A 382 9.70 12.28 -27.27
N LEU A 383 9.80 11.07 -26.71
CA LEU A 383 10.07 10.81 -25.29
C LEU A 383 11.58 10.85 -25.06
N ASP A 384 12.01 11.62 -24.06
CA ASP A 384 13.41 11.74 -23.62
C ASP A 384 14.40 12.04 -24.76
N GLY A 385 13.91 12.64 -25.85
CA GLY A 385 14.70 12.98 -27.05
C GLY A 385 15.07 11.81 -27.96
N GLU A 386 14.66 10.57 -27.65
CA GLU A 386 15.06 9.37 -28.41
C GLU A 386 13.88 8.65 -29.08
N THR A 387 12.74 8.52 -28.40
CA THR A 387 11.66 7.61 -28.85
C THR A 387 10.48 8.37 -29.45
N LEU A 388 10.17 8.16 -30.73
CA LEU A 388 8.99 8.75 -31.38
C LEU A 388 7.70 8.17 -30.81
N ILE A 389 6.79 9.04 -30.34
CA ILE A 389 5.54 8.68 -29.68
C ILE A 389 4.34 8.91 -30.60
N LEU A 390 4.30 10.09 -31.21
CA LEU A 390 3.18 10.57 -32.02
C LEU A 390 3.72 11.39 -33.18
N SER A 391 3.22 11.13 -34.38
CA SER A 391 3.50 11.94 -35.56
C SER A 391 2.21 12.30 -36.29
N GLY A 392 2.19 13.44 -36.97
CA GLY A 392 1.10 13.78 -37.87
C GLY A 392 1.22 15.18 -38.42
N ARG A 393 0.09 15.74 -38.87
CA ARG A 393 0.03 17.09 -39.43
C ARG A 393 -1.07 17.91 -38.77
N ILE A 394 -0.79 19.14 -38.38
CA ILE A 394 -1.76 20.12 -37.85
C ILE A 394 -1.91 21.30 -38.82
N LEU A 395 -3.16 21.68 -39.11
CA LEU A 395 -3.50 22.74 -40.05
C LEU A 395 -4.64 23.62 -39.50
N LEU A 396 -4.77 24.82 -40.07
CA LEU A 396 -5.99 25.61 -39.91
C LEU A 396 -7.05 25.08 -40.89
N PRO A 397 -8.25 24.71 -40.43
CA PRO A 397 -9.29 24.16 -41.29
C PRO A 397 -9.88 25.23 -42.23
N GLU A 398 -10.01 24.91 -43.52
CA GLU A 398 -10.83 25.67 -44.49
C GLU A 398 -12.26 25.13 -44.53
N ILE A 399 -12.92 25.02 -43.38
CA ILE A 399 -14.26 24.39 -43.29
C ILE A 399 -15.35 25.46 -43.36
N LYS A 400 -16.32 25.26 -44.26
CA LYS A 400 -17.58 26.01 -44.25
C LYS A 400 -18.43 25.52 -43.08
N GLU A 401 -18.92 26.41 -42.22
CA GLU A 401 -19.73 26.04 -41.04
C GLU A 401 -20.93 25.13 -41.36
N GLU A 402 -21.51 25.26 -42.56
CA GLU A 402 -22.60 24.41 -43.07
C GLU A 402 -22.21 22.93 -43.23
N GLU A 403 -20.95 22.62 -43.54
CA GLU A 403 -20.46 21.25 -43.68
C GLU A 403 -20.21 20.61 -42.31
N PHE A 404 -19.68 21.38 -41.36
CA PHE A 404 -19.46 20.91 -39.98
C PHE A 404 -20.78 20.70 -39.24
N ASN A 405 -21.84 21.46 -39.55
CA ASN A 405 -23.14 21.32 -38.89
C ASN A 405 -24.02 20.20 -39.45
N LYS A 406 -23.56 19.43 -40.46
CA LYS A 406 -24.30 18.26 -40.94
C LYS A 406 -24.44 17.22 -39.82
N THR A 407 -25.67 16.89 -39.48
CA THR A 407 -26.02 15.84 -38.52
C THR A 407 -25.70 14.47 -39.10
N VAL A 408 -25.01 13.66 -38.31
CA VAL A 408 -24.78 12.25 -38.63
C VAL A 408 -26.11 11.52 -38.41
N THR A 409 -26.69 10.98 -39.47
CA THR A 409 -27.97 10.25 -39.39
C THR A 409 -27.69 8.80 -39.04
N VAL A 410 -28.28 8.30 -37.96
CA VAL A 410 -28.10 6.91 -37.51
C VAL A 410 -29.43 6.30 -37.08
N SER A 411 -29.58 5.00 -37.34
CA SER A 411 -30.76 4.22 -36.95
C SER A 411 -30.61 3.76 -35.50
N SER A 412 -31.66 3.98 -34.70
CA SER A 412 -31.73 3.55 -33.30
C SER A 412 -32.52 2.26 -33.11
N GLU A 413 -32.70 1.46 -34.17
CA GLU A 413 -33.44 0.20 -34.10
C GLU A 413 -32.68 -0.82 -33.22
N ASN A 414 -33.40 -1.47 -32.31
CA ASN A 414 -32.87 -2.48 -31.37
C ASN A 414 -31.71 -2.01 -30.46
N ALA A 415 -31.61 -0.72 -30.17
CA ALA A 415 -30.53 -0.20 -29.34
C ALA A 415 -30.72 -0.50 -27.83
N PHE A 416 -29.62 -0.77 -27.14
CA PHE A 416 -29.55 -0.95 -25.69
C PHE A 416 -29.09 0.32 -25.01
N ASN A 417 -29.72 0.70 -23.90
CA ASN A 417 -29.35 1.87 -23.12
C ASN A 417 -28.51 1.44 -21.92
N LEU A 418 -27.34 2.05 -21.77
CA LEU A 418 -26.40 1.84 -20.69
C LEU A 418 -26.21 3.13 -19.90
N THR A 419 -26.20 3.01 -18.58
CA THR A 419 -25.79 4.06 -17.66
C THR A 419 -24.27 4.25 -17.67
N SER A 420 -23.77 5.39 -17.20
CA SER A 420 -22.34 5.64 -17.02
C SER A 420 -21.61 4.50 -16.29
N ASN A 421 -22.21 3.98 -15.21
CA ASN A 421 -21.61 2.89 -14.44
C ASN A 421 -21.57 1.59 -15.23
N GLU A 422 -22.59 1.26 -16.01
CA GLU A 422 -22.58 0.05 -16.83
C GLU A 422 -21.50 0.13 -17.92
N VAL A 423 -21.35 1.27 -18.59
CA VAL A 423 -20.29 1.50 -19.58
C VAL A 423 -18.91 1.30 -18.94
N TYR A 424 -18.63 2.02 -17.86
CA TYR A 424 -17.30 1.96 -17.25
C TYR A 424 -17.02 0.67 -16.48
N ASN A 425 -18.03 -0.03 -15.95
CA ASN A 425 -17.83 -1.36 -15.34
C ASN A 425 -17.46 -2.39 -16.40
N GLU A 426 -18.05 -2.29 -17.59
CA GLU A 426 -17.72 -3.15 -18.72
C GLU A 426 -16.31 -2.85 -19.23
N MET A 427 -15.95 -1.57 -19.40
CA MET A 427 -14.58 -1.18 -19.72
C MET A 427 -13.59 -1.62 -18.63
N GLU A 428 -13.94 -1.51 -17.35
CA GLU A 428 -13.10 -1.97 -16.24
C GLU A 428 -12.90 -3.48 -16.26
N SER A 429 -13.91 -4.26 -16.65
CA SER A 429 -13.76 -5.72 -16.82
C SER A 429 -12.79 -6.11 -17.94
N ARG A 430 -12.58 -5.24 -18.93
CA ARG A 430 -11.55 -5.41 -19.96
C ARG A 430 -10.17 -4.97 -19.48
N GLY A 431 -10.10 -3.98 -18.58
CA GLY A 431 -8.86 -3.46 -17.98
C GLY A 431 -8.79 -1.94 -17.88
N TYR A 432 -9.76 -1.18 -18.39
CA TYR A 432 -9.75 0.29 -18.31
C TYR A 432 -10.27 0.77 -16.96
N GLN A 433 -9.40 1.34 -16.15
CA GLN A 433 -9.69 1.76 -14.78
C GLN A 433 -9.85 3.28 -14.72
N TYR A 434 -10.62 3.86 -15.64
CA TYR A 434 -10.80 5.31 -15.74
C TYR A 434 -11.41 5.91 -14.46
N GLN A 435 -10.84 7.02 -14.02
CA GLN A 435 -11.25 7.76 -12.83
C GLN A 435 -11.41 9.26 -13.12
N ASP A 436 -12.10 9.95 -12.21
CA ASP A 436 -12.26 11.41 -12.19
C ASP A 436 -12.66 12.03 -13.54
N HIS A 437 -11.76 12.80 -14.15
CA HIS A 437 -11.98 13.55 -15.39
C HIS A 437 -12.12 12.65 -16.62
N PHE A 438 -11.56 11.44 -16.57
CA PHE A 438 -11.64 10.48 -17.66
C PHE A 438 -12.89 9.60 -17.62
N ARG A 439 -13.78 9.79 -16.63
CA ARG A 439 -15.15 9.26 -16.63
C ARG A 439 -16.14 10.29 -17.19
N GLY A 440 -16.04 10.58 -18.49
CA GLY A 440 -16.85 11.58 -19.17
C GLY A 440 -18.16 11.09 -19.77
N ILE A 441 -18.31 9.78 -20.05
CA ILE A 441 -19.53 9.20 -20.64
C ILE A 441 -20.62 9.05 -19.56
N LEU A 442 -21.74 9.76 -19.74
CA LEU A 442 -22.87 9.78 -18.80
C LEU A 442 -23.89 8.67 -19.07
N ASN A 443 -24.08 8.34 -20.35
CA ASN A 443 -24.85 7.21 -20.83
C ASN A 443 -24.46 6.90 -22.28
N ALA A 444 -24.77 5.69 -22.72
CA ALA A 444 -24.58 5.25 -24.09
C ALA A 444 -25.80 4.44 -24.55
N GLN A 445 -26.27 4.72 -25.77
CA GLN A 445 -27.25 3.95 -26.51
C GLN A 445 -26.51 3.21 -27.63
N VAL A 446 -26.40 1.90 -27.51
CA VAL A 446 -25.56 1.04 -28.36
C VAL A 446 -26.44 0.24 -29.30
N SER A 447 -26.14 0.27 -30.60
CA SER A 447 -26.72 -0.60 -31.62
C SER A 447 -25.63 -1.27 -32.46
N GLU A 448 -26.04 -2.18 -33.35
CA GLU A 448 -25.11 -2.88 -34.25
C GLU A 448 -24.35 -1.90 -35.18
N GLN A 449 -24.99 -0.79 -35.56
CA GLN A 449 -24.44 0.16 -36.54
C GLN A 449 -23.92 1.46 -35.91
N SER A 450 -24.25 1.74 -34.64
CA SER A 450 -23.93 3.03 -34.01
C SER A 450 -23.85 2.98 -32.50
N CYS A 451 -23.21 3.99 -31.92
CA CYS A 451 -23.25 4.29 -30.49
C CYS A 451 -23.54 5.78 -30.29
N ILE A 452 -24.64 6.11 -29.62
CA ILE A 452 -25.01 7.49 -29.28
C ILE A 452 -24.80 7.67 -27.79
N SER A 453 -23.91 8.56 -27.39
CA SER A 453 -23.53 8.76 -25.99
C SER A 453 -23.73 10.20 -25.56
N LYS A 454 -24.14 10.44 -24.31
CA LYS A 454 -24.04 11.77 -23.70
C LYS A 454 -22.73 11.89 -22.95
N VAL A 455 -21.94 12.89 -23.28
CA VAL A 455 -20.62 13.14 -22.68
C VAL A 455 -20.63 14.47 -21.93
N GLN A 456 -20.07 14.47 -20.72
CA GLN A 456 -19.99 15.66 -19.88
C GLN A 456 -18.86 16.60 -20.33
N TRP A 457 -19.18 17.89 -20.51
CA TRP A 457 -18.17 18.94 -20.68
C TRP A 457 -17.71 19.49 -19.32
N ARG A 458 -16.40 19.50 -19.07
CA ARG A 458 -15.79 20.01 -17.82
C ARG A 458 -14.80 21.16 -18.06
N ASN A 459 -15.01 21.94 -19.12
CA ASN A 459 -14.08 22.98 -19.56
C ASN A 459 -12.64 22.44 -19.75
N ASN A 460 -12.52 21.23 -20.29
CA ASN A 460 -11.26 20.53 -20.47
C ASN A 460 -11.30 19.71 -21.76
N TRP A 461 -10.57 20.19 -22.77
CA TRP A 461 -10.50 19.57 -24.10
C TRP A 461 -9.86 18.18 -24.07
N CYS A 462 -8.86 17.97 -23.22
CA CYS A 462 -8.20 16.67 -23.07
C CYS A 462 -9.23 15.60 -22.67
N SER A 463 -9.93 15.77 -21.55
CA SER A 463 -10.90 14.76 -21.08
C SER A 463 -12.08 14.58 -22.04
N PHE A 464 -12.50 15.65 -22.73
CA PHE A 464 -13.62 15.57 -23.67
C PHE A 464 -13.26 14.82 -24.94
N ILE A 465 -12.13 15.16 -25.57
CA ILE A 465 -11.63 14.43 -26.75
C ILE A 465 -11.36 12.97 -26.38
N ASP A 466 -10.82 12.72 -25.19
CA ASP A 466 -10.64 11.36 -24.68
C ASP A 466 -11.95 10.60 -24.60
N SER A 467 -13.02 11.21 -24.10
CA SER A 467 -14.34 10.58 -24.02
C SER A 467 -14.90 10.20 -25.38
N LEU A 468 -14.63 10.99 -26.44
CA LEU A 468 -15.00 10.63 -27.81
C LEU A 468 -14.20 9.42 -28.31
N ILE A 469 -12.92 9.34 -27.98
CA ILE A 469 -12.07 8.18 -28.30
C ILE A 469 -12.58 6.95 -27.53
N GLN A 470 -12.92 7.09 -26.24
CA GLN A 470 -13.46 6.02 -25.40
C GLN A 470 -14.76 5.42 -25.98
N VAL A 471 -15.65 6.21 -26.59
CA VAL A 471 -16.87 5.70 -27.25
C VAL A 471 -16.54 4.70 -28.36
N VAL A 472 -15.45 4.93 -29.09
CA VAL A 472 -14.98 4.00 -30.14
C VAL A 472 -14.33 2.79 -29.51
N LEU A 473 -13.41 2.97 -28.56
CA LEU A 473 -12.72 1.86 -27.90
C LEU A 473 -13.71 0.92 -27.15
N PHE A 474 -14.74 1.50 -26.55
CA PHE A 474 -15.85 0.77 -25.95
C PHE A 474 -16.56 -0.11 -26.98
N SER A 475 -16.85 0.44 -28.16
CA SER A 475 -17.50 -0.28 -29.26
C SER A 475 -16.60 -1.36 -29.89
N ASP A 476 -15.30 -1.09 -30.06
CA ASP A 476 -14.36 -2.00 -30.74
C ASP A 476 -14.12 -3.28 -29.91
N GLY A 477 -14.03 -3.14 -28.58
CA GLY A 477 -13.85 -4.30 -27.70
C GLY A 477 -15.14 -5.04 -27.32
N GLU A 478 -16.32 -4.63 -27.82
CA GLU A 478 -17.62 -5.22 -27.48
C GLU A 478 -17.64 -6.74 -27.74
N SER A 479 -17.09 -7.16 -28.89
CA SER A 479 -17.10 -8.57 -29.33
C SER A 479 -15.95 -9.40 -28.78
N SER A 480 -14.77 -8.81 -28.59
CA SER A 480 -13.55 -9.53 -28.23
C SER A 480 -13.27 -9.55 -26.72
N GLN A 481 -13.86 -8.61 -25.96
CA GLN A 481 -13.64 -8.41 -24.53
C GLN A 481 -12.17 -8.13 -24.18
N GLU A 482 -11.46 -7.48 -25.09
CA GLU A 482 -10.04 -7.13 -24.98
C GLU A 482 -9.83 -5.62 -24.82
N ILE A 483 -8.63 -5.23 -24.36
CA ILE A 483 -8.21 -3.82 -24.33
C ILE A 483 -7.84 -3.41 -25.75
N TYR A 484 -8.40 -2.31 -26.21
CA TYR A 484 -8.02 -1.62 -27.45
C TYR A 484 -7.37 -0.27 -27.16
N LEU A 485 -6.32 0.05 -27.90
CA LEU A 485 -5.66 1.35 -27.83
C LEU A 485 -5.70 2.02 -29.22
N PRO A 486 -5.74 3.37 -29.29
CA PRO A 486 -5.68 4.09 -30.57
C PRO A 486 -4.40 3.77 -31.34
N LEU A 487 -4.52 3.59 -32.66
CA LEU A 487 -3.39 3.36 -33.57
C LEU A 487 -3.23 4.54 -34.54
N ASP A 488 -4.19 4.70 -35.46
CA ASP A 488 -4.17 5.77 -36.45
C ASP A 488 -5.46 6.59 -36.39
N ILE A 489 -5.34 7.87 -36.72
CA ILE A 489 -6.51 8.73 -36.92
C ILE A 489 -6.32 9.51 -38.20
N ARG A 490 -7.18 9.23 -39.18
CA ARG A 490 -7.12 9.91 -40.48
C ARG A 490 -7.30 11.41 -40.33
N GLN A 491 -8.30 11.84 -39.54
CA GLN A 491 -8.51 13.26 -39.29
C GLN A 491 -9.22 13.53 -37.95
N ILE A 492 -8.81 14.59 -37.25
CA ILE A 492 -9.57 15.19 -36.15
C ILE A 492 -9.76 16.67 -36.44
N THR A 493 -10.99 17.14 -36.45
CA THR A 493 -11.33 18.55 -36.55
C THR A 493 -11.81 19.04 -35.19
N ILE A 494 -11.22 20.12 -34.68
CA ILE A 494 -11.63 20.78 -33.44
C ILE A 494 -12.00 22.23 -33.76
N ASN A 495 -13.24 22.61 -33.47
CA ASN A 495 -13.76 23.95 -33.65
C ASN A 495 -14.34 24.49 -32.33
N PRO A 496 -13.57 25.28 -31.57
CA PRO A 496 -14.01 25.86 -30.30
C PRO A 496 -15.25 26.74 -30.45
N CYS A 497 -15.38 27.48 -31.56
CA CYS A 497 -16.47 28.42 -31.80
C CYS A 497 -17.83 27.73 -31.97
N LEU A 498 -17.84 26.46 -32.38
CA LEU A 498 -19.05 25.64 -32.53
C LEU A 498 -19.30 24.74 -31.32
N HIS A 499 -18.44 24.81 -30.30
CA HIS A 499 -18.61 24.03 -29.08
C HIS A 499 -19.55 24.77 -28.11
N VAL A 500 -20.68 24.15 -27.77
CA VAL A 500 -21.71 24.76 -26.91
C VAL A 500 -21.38 24.54 -25.43
N GLU A 501 -21.15 25.61 -24.67
CA GLU A 501 -20.93 25.57 -23.22
C GLU A 501 -22.14 26.12 -22.43
N PRO A 502 -22.50 25.59 -21.23
CA PRO A 502 -22.19 24.29 -20.65
C PRO A 502 -23.41 23.35 -20.74
N GLN A 503 -23.35 22.30 -21.56
CA GLN A 503 -24.38 21.27 -21.63
C GLN A 503 -23.76 19.87 -21.74
N ASP A 504 -24.52 18.83 -21.37
CA ASP A 504 -24.18 17.45 -21.73
C ASP A 504 -24.23 17.33 -23.26
N ILE A 505 -23.12 16.95 -23.87
CA ILE A 505 -22.97 16.96 -25.32
C ILE A 505 -23.31 15.57 -25.84
N GLU A 506 -24.23 15.51 -26.80
CA GLU A 506 -24.50 14.27 -27.53
C GLU A 506 -23.34 13.99 -28.51
N VAL A 507 -22.77 12.80 -28.37
CA VAL A 507 -21.70 12.25 -29.20
C VAL A 507 -22.26 11.08 -29.98
N VAL A 508 -22.13 11.13 -31.29
CA VAL A 508 -22.61 10.10 -32.21
C VAL A 508 -21.42 9.41 -32.85
N TYR A 509 -21.32 8.09 -32.65
CA TYR A 509 -20.39 7.21 -33.35
C TYR A 509 -21.13 6.34 -34.36
N GLN A 510 -20.77 6.45 -35.64
CA GLN A 510 -21.28 5.61 -36.72
C GLN A 510 -20.21 4.58 -37.11
N LYS A 511 -20.45 3.31 -36.76
CA LYS A 511 -19.45 2.22 -36.87
C LYS A 511 -19.01 1.99 -38.32
N MET A 512 -19.94 2.06 -39.29
CA MET A 512 -19.67 1.78 -40.72
C MET A 512 -18.76 2.81 -41.40
N THR A 513 -18.83 4.07 -40.99
CA THR A 513 -18.05 5.17 -41.58
C THR A 513 -16.87 5.57 -40.71
N SER A 514 -16.76 4.98 -39.50
CA SER A 514 -15.81 5.34 -38.45
C SER A 514 -15.80 6.84 -38.15
N ILE A 515 -16.99 7.46 -38.14
CA ILE A 515 -17.17 8.88 -37.83
C ILE A 515 -17.67 9.00 -36.39
N VAL A 516 -16.95 9.77 -35.57
CA VAL A 516 -17.37 10.19 -34.23
C VAL A 516 -17.54 11.69 -34.23
N LYS A 517 -18.69 12.18 -33.77
CA LYS A 517 -18.97 13.62 -33.77
C LYS A 517 -19.73 14.03 -32.52
N GLY A 518 -19.30 15.13 -31.89
CA GLY A 518 -20.01 15.71 -30.76
C GLY A 518 -19.49 17.11 -30.43
N GLY A 519 -20.43 18.05 -30.24
CA GLY A 519 -20.10 19.46 -30.00
C GLY A 519 -19.19 20.02 -31.10
N GLY A 520 -18.10 20.65 -30.70
CA GLY A 520 -17.08 21.19 -31.61
C GLY A 520 -16.03 20.19 -32.12
N VAL A 521 -16.21 18.86 -31.95
CA VAL A 521 -15.20 17.85 -32.33
C VAL A 521 -15.77 16.83 -33.31
N GLU A 522 -14.98 16.53 -34.36
CA GLU A 522 -15.25 15.46 -35.32
C GLU A 522 -13.99 14.62 -35.53
N ILE A 523 -14.08 13.30 -35.33
CA ILE A 523 -13.01 12.33 -35.53
C ILE A 523 -13.42 11.41 -36.70
N LEU A 524 -12.53 11.27 -37.67
CA LEU A 524 -12.75 10.46 -38.86
C LEU A 524 -11.67 9.37 -38.95
N GLY A 525 -12.09 8.11 -39.04
CA GLY A 525 -11.20 6.99 -39.28
C GLY A 525 -10.20 6.76 -38.15
N LEU A 526 -10.67 6.75 -36.90
CA LEU A 526 -9.92 6.22 -35.76
C LEU A 526 -9.83 4.70 -35.92
N THR A 527 -8.62 4.17 -36.04
CA THR A 527 -8.33 2.75 -35.94
C THR A 527 -7.75 2.43 -34.57
N SER A 528 -7.98 1.21 -34.11
CA SER A 528 -7.50 0.72 -32.83
C SER A 528 -6.87 -0.65 -33.01
N TYR A 529 -6.03 -1.05 -32.06
CA TYR A 529 -5.43 -2.37 -32.01
C TYR A 529 -5.66 -3.00 -30.65
N SER A 530 -5.78 -4.33 -30.60
CA SER A 530 -5.86 -5.05 -29.33
C SER A 530 -4.50 -5.03 -28.65
N ALA A 531 -4.46 -4.49 -27.43
CA ALA A 531 -3.29 -4.49 -26.58
C ALA A 531 -3.30 -5.73 -25.68
N ASP A 532 -2.11 -6.27 -25.43
CA ASP A 532 -1.94 -7.35 -24.45
C ASP A 532 -2.32 -6.85 -23.05
N THR A 533 -2.95 -7.71 -22.26
CA THR A 533 -3.12 -7.45 -20.82
C THR A 533 -1.74 -7.44 -20.19
N PHE A 534 -1.39 -6.32 -19.56
CA PHE A 534 -0.18 -6.12 -18.79
C PHE A 534 -0.30 -6.90 -17.48
N GLN A 535 -0.10 -8.22 -17.55
CA GLN A 535 -0.20 -9.08 -16.39
C GLN A 535 0.71 -8.58 -15.26
N ASN A 536 0.09 -7.97 -14.26
CA ASN A 536 0.73 -7.72 -12.99
C ASN A 536 1.01 -9.07 -12.33
N ASN A 537 2.24 -9.57 -12.52
CA ASN A 537 2.79 -10.75 -11.85
C ASN A 537 2.72 -10.69 -10.31
N ASP A 538 2.34 -9.54 -9.74
CA ASP A 538 2.20 -9.32 -8.31
C ASP A 538 0.93 -9.96 -7.70
N ASN A 539 -0.12 -10.20 -8.49
CA ASN A 539 -1.35 -10.85 -8.01
C ASN A 539 -1.35 -12.36 -8.25
N ASN A 540 -0.30 -13.03 -7.77
CA ASN A 540 -0.27 -14.49 -7.72
C ASN A 540 -1.35 -15.02 -6.78
N VAL A 541 -2.46 -15.51 -7.33
CA VAL A 541 -3.51 -16.20 -6.57
C VAL A 541 -2.89 -17.47 -5.95
N LYS A 542 -2.66 -17.43 -4.63
CA LYS A 542 -2.14 -18.57 -3.89
C LYS A 542 -3.27 -19.56 -3.63
N LEU A 543 -3.31 -20.65 -4.39
CA LEU A 543 -4.22 -21.75 -4.13
C LEU A 543 -3.75 -22.54 -2.91
N LYS A 544 -4.62 -22.69 -1.91
CA LYS A 544 -4.41 -23.55 -0.74
C LYS A 544 -5.51 -24.60 -0.68
N SER A 545 -5.14 -25.85 -0.42
CA SER A 545 -6.07 -26.95 -0.19
C SER A 545 -6.27 -27.17 1.31
N LEU A 546 -7.51 -27.44 1.72
CA LEU A 546 -7.86 -27.73 3.11
C LEU A 546 -7.81 -29.24 3.34
N ASN A 547 -6.84 -29.71 4.14
CA ASN A 547 -6.63 -31.15 4.38
C ASN A 547 -6.77 -31.48 5.87
N PHE A 548 -7.35 -32.65 6.19
CA PHE A 548 -7.29 -33.20 7.54
C PHE A 548 -5.92 -33.83 7.77
N LEU A 549 -5.23 -33.38 8.80
CA LEU A 549 -3.93 -33.93 9.22
C LEU A 549 -4.10 -34.61 10.57
N SER A 550 -3.74 -35.89 10.64
CA SER A 550 -3.71 -36.65 11.88
C SER A 550 -2.52 -36.23 12.75
N ASN A 551 -2.75 -36.07 14.05
CA ASN A 551 -1.71 -35.69 15.02
C ASN A 551 -0.59 -36.73 15.14
N SER A 552 -0.92 -38.02 14.98
CA SER A 552 0.05 -39.12 15.08
C SER A 552 0.76 -39.45 13.76
N SER A 553 0.17 -39.10 12.62
CA SER A 553 0.77 -39.34 11.30
C SER A 553 0.23 -38.37 10.25
N PRO A 554 0.75 -37.13 10.21
CA PRO A 554 0.25 -36.11 9.28
C PRO A 554 0.74 -36.34 7.83
N ARG A 555 1.70 -37.25 7.60
CA ARG A 555 2.21 -37.66 6.26
C ARG A 555 2.70 -36.50 5.39
N LEU A 556 3.26 -35.47 6.03
CA LEU A 556 3.82 -34.32 5.31
C LEU A 556 5.12 -34.73 4.60
N LYS A 557 5.30 -34.25 3.37
CA LYS A 557 6.45 -34.64 2.53
C LYS A 557 7.65 -33.73 2.73
N MET A 558 7.41 -32.47 3.06
CA MET A 558 8.45 -31.44 3.16
C MET A 558 8.47 -30.83 4.56
N LEU A 559 9.66 -30.50 5.05
CA LEU A 559 9.87 -29.85 6.34
C LEU A 559 9.12 -28.51 6.43
N GLU A 560 9.05 -27.74 5.33
CA GLU A 560 8.32 -26.47 5.31
C GLU A 560 6.84 -26.62 5.65
N GLN A 561 6.21 -27.71 5.20
CA GLN A 561 4.80 -27.98 5.48
C GLN A 561 4.58 -28.23 6.97
N PHE A 562 5.52 -28.92 7.63
CA PHE A 562 5.43 -29.19 9.07
C PHE A 562 5.61 -27.91 9.90
N VAL A 563 6.54 -27.04 9.49
CA VAL A 563 6.71 -25.73 10.13
C VAL A 563 5.46 -24.85 9.94
N GLU A 564 4.88 -24.82 8.74
CA GLU A 564 3.64 -24.08 8.46
C GLU A 564 2.48 -24.57 9.33
N VAL A 565 2.26 -25.89 9.41
CA VAL A 565 1.24 -26.50 10.28
C VAL A 565 1.49 -26.19 11.76
N THR A 566 2.74 -26.26 12.21
CA THR A 566 3.13 -25.93 13.59
C THR A 566 2.79 -24.47 13.92
N LEU A 567 3.16 -23.54 13.04
CA LEU A 567 2.86 -22.12 13.23
C LEU A 567 1.35 -21.85 13.23
N GLU A 568 0.57 -22.52 12.39
CA GLU A 568 -0.90 -22.42 12.43
C GLU A 568 -1.48 -22.89 13.78
N ILE A 569 -1.02 -24.05 14.28
CA ILE A 569 -1.46 -24.58 15.59
C ILE A 569 -1.11 -23.60 16.71
N VAL A 570 0.13 -23.11 16.74
CA VAL A 570 0.58 -22.17 17.77
C VAL A 570 -0.20 -20.86 17.68
N TYR A 571 -0.37 -20.29 16.47
CA TYR A 571 -1.09 -19.04 16.25
C TYR A 571 -2.55 -19.11 16.72
N GLU A 572 -3.24 -20.20 16.37
CA GLU A 572 -4.62 -20.48 16.78
C GLU A 572 -4.75 -20.54 18.31
N ASN A 573 -3.75 -21.11 19.00
CA ASN A 573 -3.77 -21.30 20.45
C ASN A 573 -3.13 -20.15 21.25
N THR A 574 -2.58 -19.11 20.60
CA THR A 574 -1.88 -17.99 21.26
C THR A 574 -2.41 -16.63 20.80
N PHE A 575 -2.14 -16.22 19.57
CA PHE A 575 -2.42 -14.87 19.12
C PHE A 575 -3.87 -14.68 18.66
N SER A 576 -4.43 -15.62 17.88
CA SER A 576 -5.78 -15.49 17.31
C SER A 576 -6.90 -15.31 18.34
N ILE A 577 -6.64 -15.70 19.58
CA ILE A 577 -7.64 -15.74 20.66
C ILE A 577 -7.26 -14.83 21.83
N TYR A 578 -5.97 -14.76 22.19
CA TYR A 578 -5.52 -13.90 23.29
C TYR A 578 -5.04 -12.51 22.82
N ASN A 579 -4.84 -12.30 21.51
CA ASN A 579 -4.28 -11.08 20.91
C ASN A 579 -2.97 -10.61 21.59
N LYS A 580 -2.16 -11.57 22.08
CA LYS A 580 -0.92 -11.31 22.83
C LYS A 580 0.28 -11.41 21.93
N LYS A 581 1.01 -10.30 21.75
CA LYS A 581 2.31 -10.30 21.09
C LYS A 581 3.22 -11.35 21.76
N SER A 582 3.69 -12.30 20.97
CA SER A 582 4.41 -13.46 21.48
C SER A 582 5.74 -13.64 20.75
N ALA A 583 6.74 -14.17 21.45
CA ALA A 583 8.05 -14.46 20.88
C ALA A 583 8.13 -15.90 20.36
N ILE A 584 8.76 -16.09 19.20
CA ILE A 584 9.31 -17.38 18.77
C ILE A 584 10.81 -17.33 19.03
N ILE A 585 11.30 -18.27 19.83
CA ILE A 585 12.71 -18.32 20.24
C ILE A 585 13.30 -19.63 19.73
N GLU A 586 14.39 -19.55 18.96
CA GLU A 586 15.17 -20.71 18.55
C GLU A 586 16.50 -20.73 19.30
N LEU A 587 16.77 -21.84 20.00
CA LEU A 587 18.01 -22.06 20.74
C LEU A 587 19.06 -22.67 19.82
N LYS A 588 20.16 -21.94 19.61
CA LYS A 588 21.36 -22.44 18.91
C LYS A 588 22.29 -23.13 19.91
N GLU A 589 22.38 -24.45 19.83
CA GLU A 589 23.49 -25.24 20.38
C GLU A 589 24.25 -25.93 19.23
N ASP A 590 25.45 -26.46 19.47
CA ASP A 590 26.27 -27.20 18.50
C ASP A 590 25.57 -28.51 18.06
N TYR A 591 24.60 -28.39 17.17
CA TYR A 591 23.85 -29.51 16.59
C TYR A 591 24.09 -29.62 15.07
N PRO A 592 24.00 -30.84 14.50
CA PRO A 592 24.31 -31.11 13.09
C PRO A 592 23.20 -30.71 12.10
N PHE A 593 22.28 -29.83 12.49
CA PHE A 593 21.11 -29.48 11.67
C PHE A 593 21.13 -28.03 11.20
N GLU A 594 20.60 -27.76 10.00
CA GLU A 594 20.30 -26.39 9.59
C GLU A 594 19.21 -25.78 10.48
N PRO A 595 19.35 -24.50 10.90
CA PRO A 595 18.32 -23.78 11.64
C PRO A 595 16.99 -23.72 10.90
N LEU A 596 15.88 -23.84 11.62
CA LEU A 596 14.52 -23.67 11.05
C LEU A 596 14.18 -22.20 10.81
N SER A 597 15.06 -21.28 11.22
CA SER A 597 14.94 -19.84 11.13
C SER A 597 14.48 -19.35 9.76
N GLN A 598 15.06 -19.87 8.68
CA GLN A 598 14.71 -19.47 7.32
C GLN A 598 13.26 -19.80 6.97
N HIS A 599 12.80 -21.00 7.34
CA HIS A 599 11.44 -21.46 7.08
C HIS A 599 10.41 -20.74 7.95
N VAL A 600 10.74 -20.47 9.22
CA VAL A 600 9.89 -19.72 10.15
C VAL A 600 9.77 -18.27 9.71
N ILE A 601 10.89 -17.56 9.49
CA ILE A 601 10.92 -16.13 9.13
C ILE A 601 10.16 -15.87 7.82
N LYS A 602 10.33 -16.74 6.82
CA LYS A 602 9.62 -16.63 5.54
C LYS A 602 8.10 -16.60 5.71
N ARG A 603 7.57 -17.29 6.73
CA ARG A 603 6.13 -17.43 6.98
C ARG A 603 5.57 -16.48 8.04
N LEU A 604 6.42 -15.82 8.84
CA LEU A 604 5.96 -14.86 9.85
C LEU A 604 5.09 -13.72 9.30
N LYS A 605 5.26 -13.33 8.02
CA LYS A 605 4.41 -12.33 7.37
C LYS A 605 2.92 -12.74 7.35
N GLU A 606 2.62 -14.04 7.33
CA GLU A 606 1.25 -14.58 7.35
C GLU A 606 0.68 -14.68 8.78
N PHE A 607 1.50 -14.52 9.82
CA PHE A 607 1.11 -14.65 11.23
C PHE A 607 1.47 -13.38 12.02
N PRO A 608 0.69 -12.28 11.86
CA PRO A 608 0.96 -11.01 12.52
C PRO A 608 0.92 -11.18 14.05
N GLY A 609 1.86 -10.56 14.78
CA GLY A 609 1.90 -10.62 16.24
C GLY A 609 2.96 -11.53 16.84
N PHE A 610 3.59 -12.39 16.04
CA PHE A 610 4.82 -13.07 16.43
C PHE A 610 6.06 -12.22 16.13
N ARG A 611 7.05 -12.28 17.02
CA ARG A 611 8.41 -11.78 16.77
C ARG A 611 9.38 -12.94 16.91
N TYR A 612 10.25 -13.10 15.93
CA TYR A 612 11.26 -14.15 15.94
C TYR A 612 12.56 -13.64 16.53
N PHE A 613 13.15 -14.45 17.41
CA PHE A 613 14.43 -14.20 18.06
C PHE A 613 15.30 -15.45 17.91
N GLU A 614 16.52 -15.24 17.45
CA GLU A 614 17.55 -16.26 17.38
C GLU A 614 18.53 -16.02 18.54
N SER A 615 18.84 -17.04 19.35
CA SER A 615 19.76 -16.90 20.48
C SER A 615 20.79 -18.04 20.52
N THR A 616 22.07 -17.67 20.65
CA THR A 616 23.24 -18.57 20.80
C THR A 616 23.62 -18.85 22.25
N VAL A 617 22.82 -18.43 23.25
CA VAL A 617 23.33 -18.26 24.63
C VAL A 617 22.44 -18.92 25.69
N SER A 618 23.10 -19.50 26.70
CA SER A 618 22.60 -20.23 27.87
C SER A 618 21.24 -19.80 28.43
N LEU A 619 20.48 -20.77 28.95
CA LEU A 619 19.16 -20.70 29.59
C LEU A 619 18.86 -19.37 30.35
N ASP A 620 19.81 -18.84 31.13
CA ASP A 620 19.68 -17.60 31.92
C ASP A 620 19.41 -16.33 31.09
N ASN A 621 19.88 -16.25 29.83
CA ASN A 621 19.64 -15.11 28.96
C ASN A 621 18.29 -15.18 28.25
N ALA A 622 17.78 -16.39 27.97
CA ALA A 622 16.41 -16.57 27.46
C ALA A 622 15.38 -16.06 28.48
N THR A 623 15.63 -16.29 29.78
CA THR A 623 14.84 -15.74 30.89
C THR A 623 14.91 -14.20 30.99
N ARG A 624 16.02 -13.57 30.57
CA ARG A 624 16.13 -12.11 30.49
C ARG A 624 15.45 -11.54 29.25
N MET A 625 15.53 -12.19 28.10
CA MET A 625 14.83 -11.73 26.87
C MET A 625 13.31 -11.75 27.05
N LEU A 626 12.81 -12.69 27.85
CA LEU A 626 11.44 -12.76 28.36
C LEU A 626 10.96 -11.50 29.10
N SER A 627 11.85 -10.68 29.68
CA SER A 627 11.46 -9.41 30.31
C SER A 627 11.11 -8.30 29.30
N SER A 628 11.47 -8.48 28.02
CA SER A 628 11.18 -7.54 26.93
C SER A 628 10.00 -7.93 26.03
N ALA A 629 9.54 -9.19 26.12
CA ALA A 629 8.40 -9.73 25.38
C ALA A 629 7.27 -10.11 26.36
N SER A 630 6.01 -9.87 26.01
CA SER A 630 4.87 -10.17 26.89
C SER A 630 4.69 -11.66 27.23
N SER A 631 5.13 -12.60 26.36
CA SER A 631 5.13 -14.06 26.57
C SER A 631 5.93 -14.82 25.49
N ILE A 632 6.40 -16.04 25.79
CA ILE A 632 6.90 -17.00 24.77
C ILE A 632 5.70 -17.70 24.12
N GLY A 633 5.59 -17.62 22.80
CA GLY A 633 4.60 -18.38 22.02
C GLY A 633 5.12 -19.76 21.63
N LEU A 634 6.34 -19.83 21.08
CA LEU A 634 6.99 -21.05 20.63
C LEU A 634 8.47 -21.05 20.98
N LEU A 635 8.94 -22.15 21.58
CA LEU A 635 10.36 -22.41 21.81
C LEU A 635 10.82 -23.55 20.89
N ILE A 636 11.82 -23.31 20.05
CA ILE A 636 12.44 -24.32 19.18
C ILE A 636 13.73 -24.78 19.85
N THR A 637 13.85 -26.08 20.10
CA THR A 637 14.95 -26.65 20.89
C THR A 637 15.31 -28.07 20.43
N PRO A 638 16.57 -28.50 20.54
CA PRO A 638 16.92 -29.91 20.48
C PRO A 638 16.20 -30.73 21.56
N ILE A 639 16.05 -32.03 21.34
CA ILE A 639 15.36 -32.90 22.30
C ILE A 639 16.17 -33.10 23.60
N ASP A 640 17.50 -33.12 23.52
CA ASP A 640 18.36 -33.39 24.68
C ASP A 640 18.38 -32.22 25.68
N THR A 641 17.94 -31.04 25.25
CA THR A 641 17.77 -29.84 26.07
C THR A 641 16.34 -29.65 26.60
N LEU A 642 15.42 -30.56 26.27
CA LEU A 642 14.00 -30.45 26.61
C LEU A 642 13.79 -30.32 28.13
N GLU A 643 14.44 -31.16 28.94
CA GLU A 643 14.31 -31.16 30.42
C GLU A 643 14.69 -29.80 31.04
N LYS A 644 15.71 -29.13 30.48
CA LYS A 644 16.16 -27.80 30.95
C LYS A 644 15.18 -26.69 30.54
N CYS A 645 14.51 -26.86 29.41
CA CYS A 645 13.62 -25.85 28.83
C CYS A 645 12.20 -25.86 29.40
N VAL A 646 11.75 -26.96 30.02
CA VAL A 646 10.39 -27.07 30.59
C VAL A 646 10.09 -25.94 31.59
N GLY A 647 11.08 -25.53 32.38
CA GLY A 647 10.94 -24.44 33.36
C GLY A 647 10.81 -23.04 32.75
N LEU A 648 11.13 -22.84 31.47
CA LEU A 648 10.95 -21.57 30.76
C LEU A 648 9.51 -21.37 30.26
N VAL A 649 8.70 -22.43 30.32
CA VAL A 649 7.37 -22.52 29.75
C VAL A 649 6.37 -22.57 30.92
N ASP A 650 6.08 -21.41 31.49
CA ASP A 650 5.31 -21.29 32.74
C ASP A 650 3.79 -21.49 32.56
N ASN A 651 3.25 -21.33 31.35
CA ASN A 651 1.82 -21.26 31.12
C ASN A 651 1.29 -22.35 30.20
N SER A 652 0.00 -22.66 30.36
CA SER A 652 -0.74 -23.47 29.40
C SER A 652 -0.71 -22.87 28.00
N SER A 653 -0.37 -21.60 27.75
CA SER A 653 -0.39 -21.00 26.40
C SER A 653 0.85 -21.27 25.52
N ASN A 654 1.90 -21.92 26.02
CA ASN A 654 3.20 -21.91 25.36
C ASN A 654 3.54 -23.28 24.74
N PHE A 655 4.22 -23.28 23.60
CA PHE A 655 4.57 -24.49 22.84
C PHE A 655 6.08 -24.72 22.75
N ILE A 656 6.49 -25.98 22.62
CA ILE A 656 7.88 -26.38 22.38
C ILE A 656 7.93 -27.22 21.09
N LEU A 657 8.71 -26.79 20.11
CA LEU A 657 9.06 -27.61 18.95
C LEU A 657 10.41 -28.28 19.21
N ALA A 658 10.38 -29.58 19.49
CA ALA A 658 11.56 -30.38 19.77
C ALA A 658 12.01 -31.17 18.53
N ARG A 659 13.32 -31.20 18.28
CA ARG A 659 13.94 -31.91 17.14
C ARG A 659 14.95 -32.95 17.63
N SER A 660 14.94 -34.13 17.00
CA SER A 660 15.83 -35.26 17.36
C SER A 660 16.42 -35.94 16.12
N ILE A 661 17.61 -36.54 16.29
CA ILE A 661 18.33 -37.28 15.23
C ILE A 661 17.89 -38.76 15.26
N GLY A 662 17.54 -39.30 14.09
CA GLY A 662 17.24 -40.72 13.92
C GLY A 662 15.80 -41.13 14.25
N LYS A 663 15.56 -42.44 14.35
CA LYS A 663 14.23 -43.06 14.54
C LYS A 663 13.87 -43.38 15.99
N GLN A 664 14.74 -43.09 16.95
CA GLN A 664 14.47 -43.40 18.35
C GLN A 664 13.36 -42.50 18.90
N THR A 665 12.36 -43.10 19.56
CA THR A 665 11.33 -42.36 20.29
C THR A 665 11.97 -41.68 21.49
N PRO A 666 12.01 -40.34 21.53
CA PRO A 666 12.68 -39.64 22.61
C PRO A 666 11.93 -39.78 23.93
N LYS A 667 12.66 -39.73 25.03
CA LYS A 667 12.08 -39.75 26.38
C LYS A 667 11.47 -38.37 26.66
N ILE A 668 10.15 -38.31 26.72
CA ILE A 668 9.41 -37.09 27.01
C ILE A 668 9.40 -36.89 28.53
N SER A 669 9.76 -35.68 28.99
CA SER A 669 9.76 -35.32 30.41
C SER A 669 8.35 -35.40 31.02
N ASP A 670 8.27 -35.77 32.30
CA ASP A 670 6.98 -35.87 33.01
C ASP A 670 6.21 -34.54 32.96
N GLY A 671 4.96 -34.59 32.48
CA GLY A 671 4.07 -33.42 32.39
C GLY A 671 4.00 -32.73 31.02
N LEU A 672 4.71 -33.22 29.99
CA LEU A 672 4.53 -32.78 28.60
C LEU A 672 3.66 -33.77 27.80
N VAL A 673 2.87 -33.25 26.87
CA VAL A 673 2.06 -34.01 25.91
C VAL A 673 2.46 -33.67 24.47
N VAL A 674 2.39 -34.67 23.60
CA VAL A 674 2.64 -34.52 22.15
C VAL A 674 1.38 -34.05 21.45
N ILE A 675 1.50 -32.92 20.74
CA ILE A 675 0.42 -32.34 19.94
C ILE A 675 0.42 -32.91 18.53
N ILE A 676 1.58 -32.90 17.87
CA ILE A 676 1.78 -33.46 16.54
C ILE A 676 3.21 -33.98 16.40
N GLU A 677 3.36 -35.12 15.74
CA GLU A 677 4.67 -35.71 15.45
C GLU A 677 4.82 -36.08 13.98
N GLN A 678 6.05 -35.94 13.46
CA GLN A 678 6.39 -36.40 12.11
C GLN A 678 7.82 -36.94 12.09
N GLN A 679 7.98 -38.07 11.41
CA GLN A 679 9.27 -38.65 11.06
C GLN A 679 9.61 -38.25 9.62
N PHE A 680 10.76 -37.62 9.43
CA PHE A 680 11.44 -37.48 8.14
C PHE A 680 12.64 -38.44 8.10
N ASP A 681 13.31 -38.58 6.95
CA ASP A 681 14.31 -39.64 6.73
C ASP A 681 15.41 -39.71 7.81
N ASN A 682 15.89 -38.56 8.29
CA ASN A 682 16.98 -38.47 9.29
C ASN A 682 16.60 -37.74 10.59
N GLU A 683 15.37 -37.23 10.70
CA GLU A 683 14.95 -36.39 11.83
C GLU A 683 13.52 -36.66 12.25
N LYS A 684 13.26 -36.51 13.56
CA LYS A 684 11.91 -36.55 14.13
C LYS A 684 11.61 -35.22 14.80
N LEU A 685 10.49 -34.60 14.40
CA LEU A 685 9.98 -33.35 14.97
C LEU A 685 8.73 -33.61 15.82
N LEU A 686 8.68 -32.95 16.96
CA LEU A 686 7.62 -33.07 17.96
C LEU A 686 7.17 -31.68 18.38
N LEU A 687 5.89 -31.36 18.20
CA LEU A 687 5.29 -30.21 18.85
C LEU A 687 4.73 -30.65 20.21
N LEU A 688 5.20 -30.03 21.28
CA LEU A 688 4.94 -30.39 22.66
C LEU A 688 4.31 -29.21 23.41
N ARG A 689 3.54 -29.54 24.46
CA ARG A 689 2.94 -28.58 25.38
C ARG A 689 2.83 -29.19 26.78
N LYS A 690 2.75 -28.35 27.82
CA LYS A 690 2.52 -28.81 29.20
C LYS A 690 1.08 -29.29 29.37
N ALA A 691 0.89 -30.46 29.96
CA ALA A 691 -0.42 -31.04 30.23
C ALA A 691 -1.22 -30.19 31.21
N VAL A 692 -2.52 -30.03 30.95
CA VAL A 692 -3.45 -29.30 31.82
C VAL A 692 -4.40 -30.28 32.52
N SER A 693 -4.69 -30.04 33.80
CA SER A 693 -5.70 -30.82 34.53
C SER A 693 -7.11 -30.51 34.01
N VAL A 694 -7.83 -31.54 33.57
CA VAL A 694 -9.23 -31.42 33.12
C VAL A 694 -10.16 -31.59 34.33
N GLU A 695 -11.00 -30.59 34.61
CA GLU A 695 -11.99 -30.68 35.69
C GLU A 695 -13.14 -31.63 35.31
N GLU A 696 -13.48 -32.59 36.18
CA GLU A 696 -14.59 -33.54 35.95
C GLU A 696 -15.97 -32.86 35.80
N LYS A 697 -16.14 -31.64 36.32
CA LYS A 697 -17.40 -30.86 36.27
C LYS A 697 -17.31 -29.63 35.38
N ALA A 698 -16.44 -29.64 34.37
CA ALA A 698 -16.35 -28.54 33.42
C ALA A 698 -17.65 -28.41 32.59
N PRO A 699 -18.13 -27.19 32.28
CA PRO A 699 -19.29 -27.00 31.41
C PRO A 699 -19.09 -27.60 30.02
N VAL A 700 -20.09 -28.33 29.53
CA VAL A 700 -20.11 -28.92 28.19
C VAL A 700 -21.38 -28.48 27.46
N VAL A 701 -21.23 -27.98 26.24
CA VAL A 701 -22.33 -27.56 25.36
C VAL A 701 -22.32 -28.45 24.12
N PHE A 702 -23.41 -29.18 23.89
CA PHE A 702 -23.56 -30.06 22.74
C PHE A 702 -24.30 -29.34 21.61
N LEU A 703 -23.70 -29.34 20.43
CA LEU A 703 -24.31 -28.85 19.21
C LEU A 703 -24.68 -30.09 18.39
N ALA A 704 -25.87 -30.61 18.64
CA ALA A 704 -26.43 -31.77 17.95
C ALA A 704 -27.83 -31.44 17.42
N GLY A 705 -28.01 -31.54 16.10
CA GLY A 705 -29.32 -31.47 15.45
C GLY A 705 -29.98 -30.09 15.38
N ASP A 706 -31.23 -30.06 14.90
CA ASP A 706 -32.06 -28.88 14.58
C ASP A 706 -32.52 -28.06 15.81
N GLU A 707 -31.98 -28.32 17.01
CA GLU A 707 -32.38 -27.63 18.24
C GLU A 707 -31.62 -26.30 18.43
N CYS A 708 -32.31 -25.18 18.21
CA CYS A 708 -31.76 -23.81 18.25
C CYS A 708 -31.44 -23.23 19.65
N ASN A 709 -31.44 -24.02 20.73
CA ASN A 709 -31.28 -23.50 22.10
C ASN A 709 -29.82 -23.40 22.59
N TRP A 710 -28.88 -24.03 21.88
CA TRP A 710 -27.46 -24.01 22.25
C TRP A 710 -26.81 -22.61 22.34
N PRO A 711 -27.20 -21.55 21.58
CA PRO A 711 -26.59 -20.24 21.72
C PRO A 711 -26.87 -19.60 23.08
N GLN A 712 -28.08 -19.82 23.62
CA GLN A 712 -28.46 -19.31 24.94
C GLN A 712 -27.71 -20.06 26.05
N GLN A 713 -27.60 -21.39 25.92
CA GLN A 713 -26.84 -22.24 26.84
C GLN A 713 -25.35 -21.89 26.83
N LEU A 714 -24.75 -21.70 25.66
CA LEU A 714 -23.35 -21.28 25.54
C LEU A 714 -23.11 -19.94 26.23
N LYS A 715 -24.03 -18.98 26.06
CA LYS A 715 -23.95 -17.66 26.70
C LYS A 715 -24.09 -17.74 28.22
N SER A 716 -24.97 -18.60 28.75
CA SER A 716 -25.09 -18.78 30.21
C SER A 716 -23.82 -19.43 30.80
N GLU A 717 -23.30 -20.48 30.17
CA GLU A 717 -22.10 -21.17 30.65
C GLU A 717 -20.84 -20.30 30.56
N LEU A 718 -20.71 -19.47 29.52
CA LEU A 718 -19.63 -18.47 29.40
C LEU A 718 -19.69 -17.38 30.47
N ASN A 719 -20.89 -17.04 30.96
CA ASN A 719 -21.03 -16.07 32.05
C ASN A 719 -20.72 -16.69 33.41
N ILE A 720 -21.16 -17.92 33.67
CA ILE A 720 -20.89 -18.65 34.92
C ILE A 720 -19.40 -18.97 35.05
N SER A 721 -18.78 -19.49 33.99
CA SER A 721 -17.35 -19.83 33.95
C SER A 721 -16.43 -18.61 34.15
N ASN A 722 -16.94 -17.38 33.95
CA ASN A 722 -16.15 -16.18 34.16
C ASN A 722 -15.82 -15.90 35.64
N GLY A 723 -16.70 -16.26 36.57
CA GLY A 723 -16.45 -16.09 38.00
C GLY A 723 -15.42 -17.08 38.58
N TYR A 724 -15.15 -18.18 37.88
CA TYR A 724 -14.34 -19.31 38.39
C TYR A 724 -13.12 -19.66 37.51
N ASN A 725 -12.86 -18.89 36.45
CA ASN A 725 -11.77 -19.14 35.49
C ASN A 725 -11.73 -20.56 34.87
N LYS A 726 -12.90 -21.10 34.50
CA LYS A 726 -13.05 -22.47 33.96
C LYS A 726 -13.10 -22.51 32.42
N ARG A 727 -12.64 -23.61 31.82
CA ARG A 727 -12.82 -23.93 30.39
C ARG A 727 -14.25 -24.40 30.11
N VAL A 728 -14.75 -24.11 28.91
CA VAL A 728 -16.05 -24.59 28.42
C VAL A 728 -15.82 -25.41 27.15
N TYR A 729 -16.32 -26.64 27.13
CA TYR A 729 -16.14 -27.57 26.02
C TYR A 729 -17.37 -27.56 25.10
N VAL A 730 -17.15 -27.31 23.82
CA VAL A 730 -18.20 -27.24 22.79
C VAL A 730 -18.07 -28.44 21.88
N VAL A 731 -19.02 -29.37 21.96
CA VAL A 731 -18.99 -30.63 21.21
C VAL A 731 -19.88 -30.49 19.97
N ILE A 732 -19.28 -30.58 18.80
CA ILE A 732 -19.94 -30.40 17.50
C ILE A 732 -19.90 -31.75 16.77
N LYS A 733 -21.06 -32.38 16.56
CA LYS A 733 -21.16 -33.62 15.78
C LYS A 733 -21.71 -33.30 14.39
N THR A 734 -20.92 -33.48 13.35
CA THR A 734 -21.32 -33.17 11.97
C THR A 734 -20.73 -34.16 10.97
N LYS A 735 -21.42 -34.33 9.83
CA LYS A 735 -20.89 -35.05 8.65
C LYS A 735 -20.18 -34.09 7.68
N ALA A 736 -20.37 -32.79 7.82
CA ALA A 736 -19.82 -31.75 6.96
C ALA A 736 -18.68 -31.01 7.67
N PRO A 737 -17.40 -31.31 7.34
CA PRO A 737 -16.24 -30.73 8.04
C PRO A 737 -16.11 -29.22 7.85
N ILE A 738 -16.54 -28.68 6.69
CA ILE A 738 -16.48 -27.26 6.37
C ILE A 738 -17.43 -26.45 7.27
N ASP A 739 -18.63 -26.95 7.50
CA ASP A 739 -19.63 -26.28 8.33
C ASP A 739 -19.15 -26.17 9.78
N GLY A 740 -18.57 -27.27 10.31
CA GLY A 740 -17.98 -27.29 11.65
C GLY A 740 -16.82 -26.29 11.80
N LYS A 741 -15.90 -26.23 10.82
CA LYS A 741 -14.78 -25.28 10.84
C LYS A 741 -15.27 -23.83 10.74
N THR A 742 -16.24 -23.54 9.88
CA THR A 742 -16.82 -22.20 9.69
C THR A 742 -17.50 -21.72 10.96
N LEU A 743 -18.24 -22.60 11.63
CA LEU A 743 -18.88 -22.30 12.91
C LEU A 743 -17.86 -21.99 14.00
N ILE A 744 -16.78 -22.77 14.11
CA ILE A 744 -15.69 -22.51 15.07
C ILE A 744 -15.06 -21.14 14.80
N GLN A 745 -14.82 -20.78 13.54
CA GLN A 745 -14.29 -19.46 13.17
C GLN A 745 -15.23 -18.32 13.56
N GLN A 746 -16.55 -18.49 13.42
CA GLN A 746 -17.52 -17.49 13.89
C GLN A 746 -17.51 -17.36 15.41
N LEU A 747 -17.56 -18.48 16.13
CA LEU A 747 -17.56 -18.50 17.60
C LEU A 747 -16.24 -17.99 18.21
N SER A 748 -15.11 -18.13 17.52
CA SER A 748 -13.82 -17.61 17.97
C SER A 748 -13.76 -16.07 18.02
N LYS A 749 -14.69 -15.37 17.35
CA LYS A 749 -14.80 -13.90 17.37
C LYS A 749 -15.64 -13.37 18.52
N GLU A 750 -16.31 -14.26 19.27
CA GLU A 750 -17.16 -13.86 20.38
C GLU A 750 -16.34 -13.44 21.62
N PRO A 751 -16.85 -12.51 22.46
CA PRO A 751 -16.21 -12.16 23.71
C PRO A 751 -16.00 -13.39 24.60
N LYS A 752 -14.81 -13.51 25.19
CA LYS A 752 -14.41 -14.64 26.06
C LYS A 752 -14.21 -15.98 25.33
N ALA A 753 -14.01 -15.95 24.01
CA ALA A 753 -13.67 -17.15 23.22
C ALA A 753 -12.40 -17.87 23.72
N ASP A 754 -11.54 -17.18 24.50
CA ASP A 754 -10.35 -17.74 25.12
C ASP A 754 -10.59 -18.88 26.11
N LYS A 755 -11.82 -19.03 26.58
CA LYS A 755 -12.28 -20.10 27.47
C LYS A 755 -12.87 -21.30 26.72
N LEU A 756 -13.16 -21.16 25.42
CA LEU A 756 -13.81 -22.20 24.63
C LEU A 756 -12.79 -23.23 24.11
N ARG A 757 -13.20 -24.49 24.12
CA ARG A 757 -12.47 -25.62 23.52
C ARG A 757 -13.46 -26.40 22.67
N TYR A 758 -13.22 -26.46 21.37
CA TYR A 758 -14.09 -27.10 20.40
C TYR A 758 -13.64 -28.54 20.16
N ILE A 759 -14.60 -29.46 20.19
CA ILE A 759 -14.44 -30.87 19.86
C ILE A 759 -15.35 -31.17 18.68
N LEU A 760 -14.75 -31.25 17.49
CA LEU A 760 -15.44 -31.57 16.25
C LEU A 760 -15.35 -33.07 16.01
N ILE A 761 -16.48 -33.77 16.08
CA ILE A 761 -16.59 -35.21 15.86
C ILE A 761 -17.15 -35.45 14.46
N LEU A 762 -16.32 -36.01 13.58
CA LEU A 762 -16.67 -36.39 12.22
C LEU A 762 -16.92 -37.89 12.14
N GLY A 763 -18.10 -38.28 11.62
CA GLY A 763 -18.50 -39.68 11.46
C GLY A 763 -19.41 -40.20 12.58
N GLU A 764 -20.08 -41.33 12.32
CA GLU A 764 -21.08 -41.90 13.23
C GLU A 764 -20.48 -42.84 14.29
N ASN A 765 -19.29 -43.39 14.03
CA ASN A 765 -18.66 -44.45 14.84
C ASN A 765 -17.79 -43.92 16.00
N ALA A 766 -17.84 -42.62 16.30
CA ALA A 766 -17.08 -42.05 17.40
C ALA A 766 -17.71 -42.40 18.77
N PRO A 767 -16.91 -42.71 19.81
CA PRO A 767 -17.42 -42.91 21.17
C PRO A 767 -18.21 -41.70 21.67
N ASN A 768 -19.19 -41.89 22.56
CA ASN A 768 -19.89 -40.76 23.17
C ASN A 768 -18.92 -39.87 23.95
N PHE A 769 -19.04 -38.55 23.79
CA PHE A 769 -18.16 -37.61 24.46
C PHE A 769 -18.33 -37.68 25.99
N SER A 770 -17.21 -37.79 26.70
CA SER A 770 -17.14 -37.72 28.17
C SER A 770 -15.80 -37.13 28.59
N LEU A 771 -15.80 -36.37 29.69
CA LEU A 771 -14.58 -35.82 30.28
C LEU A 771 -13.72 -36.88 31.00
N SER A 772 -14.30 -38.03 31.34
CA SER A 772 -13.63 -39.11 32.09
C SER A 772 -13.17 -40.28 31.23
N GLU A 773 -13.56 -40.31 29.95
CA GLU A 773 -13.14 -41.36 29.01
C GLU A 773 -11.71 -41.08 28.52
N ASP A 774 -10.84 -42.09 28.55
CA ASP A 774 -9.40 -41.93 28.30
C ASP A 774 -9.11 -41.29 26.93
N ILE A 775 -9.86 -41.67 25.89
CA ILE A 775 -9.69 -41.15 24.52
C ILE A 775 -9.91 -39.63 24.42
N TYR A 776 -10.81 -39.08 25.23
CA TYR A 776 -11.10 -37.65 25.29
C TYR A 776 -10.21 -36.98 26.32
N LEU A 777 -10.03 -37.56 27.51
CA LEU A 777 -9.20 -37.01 28.57
C LEU A 777 -7.78 -36.72 28.10
N GLN A 778 -7.15 -37.66 27.38
CA GLN A 778 -5.81 -37.47 26.82
C GLN A 778 -5.73 -36.31 25.82
N GLN A 779 -6.76 -36.12 25.00
CA GLN A 779 -6.82 -35.03 24.04
C GLN A 779 -7.09 -33.68 24.73
N LEU A 780 -7.99 -33.66 25.71
CA LEU A 780 -8.35 -32.44 26.45
C LEU A 780 -7.21 -31.93 27.33
N GLN A 781 -6.34 -32.82 27.83
CA GLN A 781 -5.11 -32.45 28.54
C GLN A 781 -4.12 -31.63 27.68
N GLN A 782 -4.24 -31.69 26.34
CA GLN A 782 -3.47 -30.86 25.42
C GLN A 782 -3.95 -29.40 25.35
N ASP A 783 -5.13 -29.10 25.90
CA ASP A 783 -5.77 -27.77 25.96
C ASP A 783 -5.82 -27.04 24.60
N LEU A 784 -5.94 -27.78 23.49
CA LEU A 784 -6.04 -27.20 22.15
C LEU A 784 -7.41 -26.58 21.92
N VAL A 785 -7.45 -25.42 21.28
CA VAL A 785 -8.68 -24.70 20.94
C VAL A 785 -9.60 -25.55 20.07
N CYS A 786 -9.08 -26.15 19.00
CA CYS A 786 -9.84 -26.97 18.07
C CYS A 786 -9.29 -28.38 18.03
N ASN A 787 -10.15 -29.36 18.29
CA ASN A 787 -9.83 -30.78 18.30
C ASN A 787 -10.76 -31.48 17.31
N VAL A 788 -10.21 -32.11 16.28
CA VAL A 788 -11.02 -32.83 15.29
C VAL A 788 -10.79 -34.32 15.44
N TYR A 789 -11.86 -35.07 15.66
CA TYR A 789 -11.85 -36.53 15.63
C TYR A 789 -12.43 -37.00 14.31
N CYS A 790 -11.64 -37.74 13.53
CA CYS A 790 -12.05 -38.28 12.24
C CYS A 790 -11.50 -39.71 12.08
N ASP A 791 -12.40 -40.66 11.81
CA ASP A 791 -12.10 -42.06 11.49
C ASP A 791 -11.08 -42.74 12.43
N GLY A 792 -11.26 -42.57 13.74
CA GLY A 792 -10.40 -43.22 14.73
C GLY A 792 -9.13 -42.43 15.10
N SER A 793 -8.94 -41.23 14.56
CA SER A 793 -7.75 -40.42 14.80
C SER A 793 -8.07 -38.98 15.19
N TRP A 794 -7.28 -38.43 16.11
CA TRP A 794 -7.28 -37.00 16.44
C TRP A 794 -6.40 -36.22 15.46
N GLY A 795 -6.84 -35.02 15.10
CA GLY A 795 -6.17 -34.18 14.11
C GLY A 795 -6.73 -32.77 14.04
N SER A 796 -6.36 -32.07 12.97
CA SER A 796 -6.88 -30.74 12.65
C SER A 796 -6.90 -30.47 11.14
N PHE A 797 -7.77 -29.56 10.70
CA PHE A 797 -7.84 -29.15 9.29
C PHE A 797 -6.90 -27.99 9.00
N ARG A 798 -5.86 -28.24 8.19
CA ARG A 798 -4.79 -27.29 7.89
C ARG A 798 -4.76 -26.92 6.40
N GLN A 799 -4.36 -25.69 6.10
CA GLN A 799 -4.26 -25.20 4.73
C GLN A 799 -2.86 -25.47 4.20
N LEU A 800 -2.75 -26.23 3.11
CA LEU A 800 -1.48 -26.54 2.48
C LEU A 800 -1.41 -25.92 1.08
N PRO A 801 -0.25 -25.39 0.64
CA PRO A 801 -0.07 -24.90 -0.72
C PRO A 801 -0.46 -25.96 -1.75
N TYR A 802 -1.30 -25.59 -2.70
CA TYR A 802 -1.70 -26.44 -3.82
C TYR A 802 -0.81 -26.12 -5.02
N VAL A 803 0.06 -27.05 -5.40
CA VAL A 803 0.92 -26.90 -6.59
C VAL A 803 0.17 -27.49 -7.78
N LEU A 804 -0.30 -26.63 -8.70
CA LEU A 804 -0.71 -27.06 -10.03
C LEU A 804 0.56 -27.47 -10.80
N MET A 805 0.82 -28.77 -10.92
CA MET A 805 1.87 -29.25 -11.82
C MET A 805 1.37 -29.22 -13.26
N LEU A 806 1.44 -28.07 -13.92
CA LEU A 806 1.42 -28.00 -15.38
C LEU A 806 2.84 -28.38 -15.86
N LYS A 807 3.01 -29.63 -16.29
CA LYS A 807 4.31 -30.22 -16.69
C LYS A 807 4.82 -29.78 -18.07
N VAL A 808 4.20 -28.79 -18.72
CA VAL A 808 4.53 -28.39 -20.08
C VAL A 808 4.59 -26.86 -20.16
N PRO A 809 5.58 -26.26 -20.82
CA PRO A 809 5.54 -24.84 -21.18
C PRO A 809 4.21 -24.52 -21.88
N PHE A 810 3.55 -23.44 -21.45
CA PHE A 810 2.15 -23.14 -21.80
C PHE A 810 1.88 -23.14 -23.33
N TYR A 811 2.84 -22.68 -24.15
CA TYR A 811 2.72 -22.67 -25.61
C TYR A 811 2.62 -24.06 -26.25
N LEU A 812 3.32 -25.07 -25.71
CA LEU A 812 3.24 -26.45 -26.16
C LEU A 812 2.06 -27.23 -25.55
N SER A 813 1.38 -26.64 -24.56
CA SER A 813 0.23 -27.27 -23.91
C SER A 813 -1.09 -27.10 -24.68
N ALA A 814 -1.14 -26.14 -25.61
CA ALA A 814 -2.30 -25.83 -26.45
C ALA A 814 -2.47 -26.79 -27.65
N LEU A 815 -1.38 -27.12 -28.35
CA LEU A 815 -1.41 -27.98 -29.55
C LEU A 815 -2.04 -29.38 -29.32
N PRO A 816 -1.83 -30.07 -28.18
CA PRO A 816 -2.50 -31.35 -27.89
C PRO A 816 -4.03 -31.23 -27.72
N ALA A 817 -4.58 -30.02 -27.55
CA ALA A 817 -6.00 -29.78 -27.39
C ALA A 817 -6.73 -29.45 -28.70
N LEU A 818 -6.02 -29.29 -29.83
CA LEU A 818 -6.60 -29.06 -31.15
C LEU A 818 -7.36 -30.32 -31.61
N ARG A 819 -8.66 -30.38 -31.34
CA ARG A 819 -9.55 -31.46 -31.79
C ARG A 819 -10.52 -30.93 -32.83
N LEU A 820 -10.25 -31.24 -34.09
CA LEU A 820 -11.19 -30.99 -35.19
C LEU A 820 -12.18 -32.15 -35.32
N LYS A 821 -13.46 -31.84 -35.58
CA LYS A 821 -14.44 -32.87 -35.88
C LYS A 821 -14.12 -33.55 -37.21
N ASN A 822 -14.24 -34.88 -37.25
CA ASN A 822 -14.18 -35.72 -38.44
C ASN A 822 -12.83 -35.79 -39.17
N ILE A 823 -11.71 -35.41 -38.54
CA ILE A 823 -10.36 -35.59 -39.08
C ILE A 823 -9.36 -35.99 -37.98
N ASN A 824 -8.52 -36.98 -38.29
CA ASN A 824 -7.34 -37.31 -37.52
C ASN A 824 -6.12 -36.56 -38.09
N ILE A 825 -5.70 -35.50 -37.39
CA ILE A 825 -4.61 -34.63 -37.81
C ILE A 825 -3.28 -35.36 -37.64
N SER A 826 -2.47 -35.39 -38.70
CA SER A 826 -1.15 -36.01 -38.70
C SER A 826 -0.02 -34.98 -38.65
N PHE A 827 -0.17 -33.87 -39.37
CA PHE A 827 0.81 -32.77 -39.39
C PHE A 827 0.08 -31.42 -39.40
N VAL A 828 0.71 -30.41 -38.78
CA VAL A 828 0.29 -29.01 -38.80
C VAL A 828 1.48 -28.20 -39.30
N GLY A 829 1.28 -27.40 -40.34
CA GLY A 829 2.27 -26.44 -40.85
C GLY A 829 2.14 -25.10 -40.13
N LEU A 830 3.28 -24.49 -39.83
CA LEU A 830 3.36 -23.18 -39.17
C LEU A 830 3.70 -22.10 -40.21
N ASN A 831 2.96 -21.00 -40.18
CA ASN A 831 3.08 -19.86 -41.10
C ASN A 831 3.71 -18.64 -40.41
N LEU A 832 4.17 -17.65 -41.18
CA LEU A 832 4.82 -16.43 -40.68
C LEU A 832 3.99 -15.60 -39.68
N ARG A 833 2.66 -15.78 -39.65
CA ARG A 833 1.78 -15.16 -38.64
C ARG A 833 1.73 -15.91 -37.31
N ASP A 834 2.15 -17.18 -37.29
CA ASP A 834 2.09 -18.04 -36.11
C ASP A 834 3.23 -17.81 -35.08
N PRO A 835 4.46 -17.40 -35.45
CA PRO A 835 5.54 -17.14 -34.49
C PRO A 835 5.66 -15.68 -34.02
N HIS A 836 4.78 -14.75 -34.44
CA HIS A 836 4.73 -13.39 -33.85
C HIS A 836 4.12 -13.34 -32.44
N VAL A 837 3.98 -14.50 -31.79
CA VAL A 837 3.92 -14.64 -30.34
C VAL A 837 5.27 -14.17 -29.79
N SER A 838 5.41 -12.86 -29.55
CA SER A 838 6.57 -12.27 -28.89
C SER A 838 6.81 -12.92 -27.52
N ASP A 839 8.02 -12.80 -26.98
CA ASP A 839 8.39 -13.28 -25.64
C ASP A 839 7.48 -12.75 -24.50
N SER A 840 6.66 -11.72 -24.77
CA SER A 840 5.65 -11.15 -23.88
C SER A 840 4.30 -11.90 -23.89
N VAL A 841 4.00 -12.71 -24.90
CA VAL A 841 2.73 -13.45 -25.04
C VAL A 841 2.92 -14.91 -24.63
N LYS A 842 3.28 -15.14 -23.36
CA LYS A 842 3.46 -16.51 -22.82
C LYS A 842 2.15 -17.20 -22.41
N GLU A 843 1.00 -16.50 -22.44
CA GLU A 843 -0.28 -17.00 -21.89
C GLU A 843 -1.49 -17.05 -22.86
N LYS A 844 -1.40 -16.60 -24.12
CA LYS A 844 -2.52 -16.66 -25.10
C LYS A 844 -2.37 -17.69 -26.24
N ALA A 845 -1.53 -18.70 -26.04
CA ALA A 845 -0.99 -19.57 -27.09
C ALA A 845 -1.97 -20.43 -27.93
N MET A 846 -3.29 -20.40 -27.70
CA MET A 846 -4.25 -21.12 -28.56
C MET A 846 -5.19 -20.21 -29.35
N ASN A 847 -5.43 -18.97 -28.93
CA ASN A 847 -6.38 -18.07 -29.59
C ASN A 847 -5.72 -17.13 -30.62
N ASP A 848 -4.40 -16.97 -30.54
CA ASP A 848 -3.62 -16.09 -31.44
C ASP A 848 -2.82 -16.85 -32.51
N MET A 849 -2.84 -18.19 -32.51
CA MET A 849 -2.39 -18.93 -33.70
C MET A 849 -3.36 -18.58 -34.82
N GLY A 850 -2.82 -18.11 -35.96
CA GLY A 850 -3.62 -17.63 -37.07
C GLY A 850 -4.37 -18.76 -37.78
N ASN A 851 -4.58 -18.61 -39.09
CA ASN A 851 -5.09 -19.73 -39.88
C ASN A 851 -4.03 -20.82 -39.94
N LEU A 852 -4.41 -22.03 -39.52
CA LEU A 852 -3.53 -23.19 -39.48
C LEU A 852 -3.65 -23.97 -40.79
N GLU A 853 -2.53 -24.41 -41.34
CA GLU A 853 -2.53 -25.41 -42.40
C GLU A 853 -2.25 -26.79 -41.81
N LEU A 854 -2.96 -27.81 -42.28
CA LEU A 854 -2.86 -29.16 -41.72
C LEU A 854 -3.07 -30.24 -42.76
N SER A 855 -2.60 -31.45 -42.43
CA SER A 855 -2.88 -32.66 -43.18
C SER A 855 -3.30 -33.80 -42.25
N GLY A 856 -4.17 -34.67 -42.74
CA GLY A 856 -4.67 -35.78 -41.95
C GLY A 856 -5.55 -36.73 -42.73
N THR A 857 -6.23 -37.61 -42.00
CA THR A 857 -7.14 -38.60 -42.55
C THR A 857 -8.54 -38.42 -41.99
N LEU A 858 -9.54 -38.36 -42.87
CA LEU A 858 -10.95 -38.35 -42.50
C LEU A 858 -11.37 -39.73 -41.95
N GLU A 859 -12.54 -39.78 -41.29
CA GLU A 859 -13.11 -41.03 -40.76
C GLU A 859 -13.39 -42.08 -41.85
N ASP A 860 -13.62 -41.65 -43.09
CA ASP A 860 -13.82 -42.53 -44.25
C ASP A 860 -12.49 -43.03 -44.89
N GLY A 861 -11.35 -42.66 -44.31
CA GLY A 861 -10.01 -43.07 -44.75
C GLY A 861 -9.39 -42.19 -45.83
N ARG A 862 -10.10 -41.17 -46.34
CA ARG A 862 -9.52 -40.23 -47.30
C ARG A 862 -8.44 -39.37 -46.65
N ARG A 863 -7.36 -39.15 -47.40
CA ARG A 863 -6.23 -38.29 -47.00
C ARG A 863 -6.51 -36.88 -47.51
N VAL A 864 -6.54 -35.90 -46.60
CA VAL A 864 -6.87 -34.51 -46.94
C VAL A 864 -5.87 -33.52 -46.34
N MET A 865 -5.66 -32.42 -47.06
CA MET A 865 -4.95 -31.23 -46.59
C MET A 865 -5.92 -30.05 -46.56
N SER A 866 -5.78 -29.15 -45.59
CA SER A 866 -6.75 -28.08 -45.38
C SER A 866 -6.15 -26.84 -44.76
N ILE A 867 -6.77 -25.68 -45.00
CA ILE A 867 -6.59 -24.46 -44.22
C ILE A 867 -7.78 -24.35 -43.25
N VAL A 868 -7.49 -24.26 -41.96
CA VAL A 868 -8.51 -24.14 -40.92
C VAL A 868 -8.37 -22.83 -40.19
N GLN A 869 -9.49 -22.12 -40.07
CA GLN A 869 -9.57 -20.95 -39.22
C GLN A 869 -9.57 -21.42 -37.76
N ASN A 870 -8.55 -21.01 -37.01
CA ASN A 870 -8.49 -21.27 -35.59
C ASN A 870 -9.43 -20.31 -34.86
N THR A 871 -10.58 -20.81 -34.38
CA THR A 871 -11.53 -19.98 -33.63
C THR A 871 -11.35 -20.13 -32.12
N LYS A 872 -11.80 -19.13 -31.34
CA LYS A 872 -11.73 -19.12 -29.86
C LYS A 872 -12.46 -20.30 -29.19
N ASP A 873 -13.28 -21.06 -29.94
CA ASP A 873 -13.97 -22.27 -29.45
C ASP A 873 -13.52 -23.54 -30.22
N PRO A 874 -12.55 -24.30 -29.67
CA PRO A 874 -12.03 -25.49 -30.33
C PRO A 874 -13.08 -26.60 -30.55
N ILE A 875 -14.24 -26.54 -29.86
CA ILE A 875 -15.32 -27.54 -30.00
C ILE A 875 -16.10 -27.35 -31.34
N HIS A 876 -16.00 -26.17 -31.93
CA HIS A 876 -16.69 -25.80 -33.16
C HIS A 876 -15.79 -25.73 -34.40
N ASN A 877 -14.48 -25.94 -34.25
CA ASN A 877 -13.58 -26.01 -35.39
C ASN A 877 -13.91 -27.25 -36.24
N SER A 878 -14.30 -27.00 -37.50
CA SER A 878 -14.62 -28.03 -38.49
C SER A 878 -13.91 -27.71 -39.79
N LEU A 879 -13.68 -28.74 -40.62
CA LEU A 879 -13.09 -28.53 -41.94
C LEU A 879 -14.06 -27.75 -42.82
N ASP A 880 -13.57 -26.67 -43.43
CA ASP A 880 -14.28 -25.99 -44.51
C ASP A 880 -14.14 -26.83 -45.79
N PRO A 881 -15.24 -27.32 -46.39
CA PRO A 881 -15.21 -28.09 -47.62
C PRO A 881 -14.55 -27.36 -48.80
N HIS A 882 -14.56 -26.02 -48.82
CA HIS A 882 -13.94 -25.21 -49.87
C HIS A 882 -12.44 -24.99 -49.67
N LEU A 883 -11.95 -25.14 -48.43
CA LEU A 883 -10.54 -25.04 -48.06
C LEU A 883 -9.97 -26.40 -47.67
N THR A 884 -10.53 -27.48 -48.22
CA THR A 884 -10.08 -28.86 -48.01
C THR A 884 -9.87 -29.53 -49.35
N TRP A 885 -8.71 -30.15 -49.54
CA TRP A 885 -8.31 -30.81 -50.77
C TRP A 885 -7.88 -32.24 -50.50
N ASP A 886 -8.22 -33.14 -51.42
CA ASP A 886 -7.72 -34.52 -51.38
C ASP A 886 -6.21 -34.53 -51.68
N ILE A 887 -5.45 -35.28 -50.87
CA ILE A 887 -4.01 -35.41 -51.02
C ILE A 887 -3.72 -36.45 -52.12
N PRO A 888 -2.94 -36.10 -53.16
CA PRO A 888 -2.53 -37.07 -54.18
C PRO A 888 -1.82 -38.29 -53.58
N GLU A 889 -2.06 -39.49 -54.14
CA GLU A 889 -1.45 -40.73 -53.63
C GLU A 889 0.08 -40.66 -53.58
N SER A 890 0.69 -39.92 -54.50
CA SER A 890 2.14 -39.72 -54.61
C SER A 890 2.76 -38.83 -53.52
N TRP A 891 1.96 -38.12 -52.74
CA TRP A 891 2.45 -37.20 -51.71
C TRP A 891 2.41 -37.85 -50.33
N SER A 892 3.35 -37.51 -49.46
CA SER A 892 3.27 -37.84 -48.04
C SER A 892 2.27 -36.92 -47.32
N LEU A 893 1.82 -37.29 -46.12
CA LEU A 893 1.02 -36.39 -45.30
C LEU A 893 1.86 -35.18 -44.84
N GLU A 894 3.16 -35.36 -44.63
CA GLU A 894 4.09 -34.30 -44.24
C GLU A 894 4.22 -33.23 -45.34
N ASP A 895 4.51 -33.65 -46.58
CA ASP A 895 4.61 -32.72 -47.72
C ASP A 895 3.29 -31.98 -47.97
N ALA A 896 2.17 -32.67 -47.80
CA ALA A 896 0.85 -32.08 -48.01
C ALA A 896 0.51 -30.98 -46.99
N ALA A 897 1.14 -30.99 -45.80
CA ALA A 897 0.92 -29.96 -44.79
C ALA A 897 1.59 -28.62 -45.12
N THR A 898 2.49 -28.55 -46.12
CA THR A 898 3.25 -27.32 -46.45
C THR A 898 2.70 -26.56 -47.66
N VAL A 899 1.60 -27.03 -48.24
CA VAL A 899 1.09 -26.58 -49.55
C VAL A 899 -0.09 -25.61 -49.44
N PRO A 900 -1.12 -25.88 -48.63
CA PRO A 900 -2.38 -25.14 -48.69
C PRO A 900 -2.20 -23.63 -48.56
N TRP A 901 -1.49 -23.14 -47.55
CA TRP A 901 -1.37 -21.70 -47.31
C TRP A 901 -0.49 -21.01 -48.36
N ALA A 902 0.70 -21.57 -48.60
CA ALA A 902 1.70 -20.99 -49.49
C ALA A 902 1.22 -20.88 -50.94
N TYR A 903 0.66 -21.97 -51.49
CA TYR A 903 0.21 -22.00 -52.87
C TYR A 903 -1.11 -21.26 -53.08
N SER A 904 -2.03 -21.28 -52.11
CA SER A 904 -3.26 -20.48 -52.20
C SER A 904 -2.96 -18.98 -52.21
N THR A 905 -2.01 -18.53 -51.37
CA THR A 905 -1.57 -17.13 -51.32
C THR A 905 -0.93 -16.69 -52.64
N ALA A 906 0.01 -17.50 -53.16
CA ALA A 906 0.68 -17.23 -54.43
C ALA A 906 -0.31 -17.21 -55.60
N TYR A 907 -1.22 -18.19 -55.67
CA TYR A 907 -2.25 -18.25 -56.71
C TYR A 907 -3.19 -17.04 -56.67
N HIS A 908 -3.71 -16.70 -55.49
CA HIS A 908 -4.62 -15.56 -55.33
C HIS A 908 -3.96 -14.25 -55.76
N GLY A 909 -2.73 -13.96 -55.28
CA GLY A 909 -2.08 -12.69 -55.63
C GLY A 909 -1.59 -12.62 -57.08
N MET A 910 -1.04 -13.71 -57.64
CA MET A 910 -0.44 -13.68 -58.98
C MET A 910 -1.44 -13.92 -60.10
N ILE A 911 -2.39 -14.85 -59.92
CA ILE A 911 -3.34 -15.24 -60.96
C ILE A 911 -4.60 -14.38 -60.88
N GLN A 912 -5.23 -14.30 -59.70
CA GLN A 912 -6.51 -13.59 -59.56
C GLN A 912 -6.32 -12.08 -59.40
N GLY A 913 -5.32 -11.67 -58.61
CA GLY A 913 -5.02 -10.25 -58.41
C GLY A 913 -4.29 -9.63 -59.60
N ALA A 914 -3.09 -10.14 -59.91
CA ALA A 914 -2.21 -9.52 -60.90
C ALA A 914 -2.51 -9.91 -62.35
N ALA A 915 -3.23 -11.03 -62.56
CA ALA A 915 -3.48 -11.63 -63.87
C ALA A 915 -2.18 -11.80 -64.69
N LEU A 916 -1.15 -12.38 -64.06
CA LEU A 916 0.18 -12.53 -64.66
C LEU A 916 0.13 -13.35 -65.96
N SER A 917 0.81 -12.85 -66.99
CA SER A 917 0.92 -13.50 -68.30
C SER A 917 2.34 -13.96 -68.62
N SER A 918 2.47 -14.82 -69.64
CA SER A 918 3.75 -15.42 -70.06
C SER A 918 4.75 -14.43 -70.63
N GLU A 919 4.30 -13.24 -71.08
CA GLU A 919 5.18 -12.20 -71.64
C GLU A 919 5.67 -11.20 -70.59
N GLU A 920 5.25 -11.37 -69.33
CA GLU A 920 5.55 -10.43 -68.26
C GLU A 920 6.73 -10.87 -67.38
N THR A 921 7.33 -9.89 -66.72
CA THR A 921 8.41 -10.07 -65.75
C THR A 921 7.90 -9.82 -64.33
N VAL A 922 8.24 -10.71 -63.39
CA VAL A 922 7.82 -10.63 -61.99
C VAL A 922 9.01 -10.59 -61.04
N LEU A 923 8.96 -9.72 -60.03
CA LEU A 923 9.91 -9.68 -58.92
C LEU A 923 9.26 -10.25 -57.65
N ILE A 924 9.86 -11.32 -57.13
CA ILE A 924 9.39 -12.06 -55.95
C ILE A 924 10.38 -11.84 -54.81
N HIS A 925 10.01 -11.06 -53.80
CA HIS A 925 10.89 -10.90 -52.65
C HIS A 925 10.93 -12.15 -51.76
N ALA A 926 12.06 -12.32 -51.05
CA ALA A 926 12.30 -13.43 -50.12
C ALA A 926 11.93 -14.81 -50.73
N GLY A 927 12.47 -15.12 -51.92
CA GLY A 927 12.10 -16.31 -52.69
C GLY A 927 12.33 -17.65 -51.98
N HIS A 928 13.18 -17.66 -50.97
CA HIS A 928 13.47 -18.82 -50.13
C HIS A 928 12.33 -19.19 -49.17
N THR A 929 11.42 -18.26 -48.87
CA THR A 929 10.25 -18.51 -48.01
C THR A 929 9.23 -19.43 -48.70
N PRO A 930 8.35 -20.13 -47.97
CA PRO A 930 7.35 -21.01 -48.57
C PRO A 930 6.46 -20.33 -49.62
N ILE A 931 6.00 -19.10 -49.34
CA ILE A 931 5.18 -18.33 -50.28
C ILE A 931 6.01 -17.87 -51.49
N GLY A 932 7.25 -17.43 -51.26
CA GLY A 932 8.18 -17.08 -52.35
C GLY A 932 8.47 -18.26 -53.29
N GLN A 933 8.68 -19.45 -52.75
CA GLN A 933 8.88 -20.67 -53.55
C GLN A 933 7.65 -21.03 -54.38
N ALA A 934 6.45 -20.95 -53.78
CA ALA A 934 5.21 -21.20 -54.51
C ALA A 934 4.97 -20.17 -55.63
N ALA A 935 5.27 -18.90 -55.37
CA ALA A 935 5.20 -17.83 -56.37
C ALA A 935 6.18 -18.05 -57.53
N ILE A 936 7.43 -18.45 -57.25
CA ILE A 936 8.42 -18.80 -58.28
C ILE A 936 7.92 -19.97 -59.13
N ALA A 937 7.38 -21.01 -58.48
CA ALA A 937 6.84 -22.19 -59.17
C ALA A 937 5.70 -21.81 -60.14
N PHE A 938 4.75 -20.95 -59.72
CA PHE A 938 3.67 -20.48 -60.59
C PHE A 938 4.17 -19.61 -61.73
N ALA A 939 5.07 -18.66 -61.47
CA ALA A 939 5.61 -17.78 -62.51
C ALA A 939 6.35 -18.57 -63.61
N LEU A 940 7.18 -19.54 -63.21
CA LEU A 940 7.87 -20.42 -64.15
C LEU A 940 6.90 -21.32 -64.93
N HIS A 941 5.82 -21.79 -64.30
CA HIS A 941 4.80 -22.59 -64.99
C HIS A 941 4.06 -21.80 -66.07
N ILE A 942 3.78 -20.51 -65.83
CA ILE A 942 3.14 -19.60 -66.79
C ILE A 942 4.12 -19.22 -67.92
N GLY A 943 5.43 -19.30 -67.67
CA GLY A 943 6.50 -18.92 -68.61
C GLY A 943 6.99 -17.48 -68.46
N SER A 944 6.64 -16.81 -67.35
CA SER A 944 7.07 -15.44 -67.05
C SER A 944 8.55 -15.37 -66.67
N THR A 945 9.18 -14.22 -66.88
CA THR A 945 10.57 -13.99 -66.43
C THR A 945 10.58 -13.66 -64.93
N VAL A 946 11.30 -14.43 -64.14
CA VAL A 946 11.31 -14.30 -62.67
C VAL A 946 12.56 -13.58 -62.20
N PHE A 947 12.43 -12.67 -61.25
CA PHE A 947 13.52 -12.14 -60.42
C PHE A 947 13.20 -12.39 -58.96
N THR A 948 14.19 -12.68 -58.12
CA THR A 948 13.95 -12.86 -56.68
C THR A 948 15.02 -12.26 -55.77
N THR A 949 14.65 -11.96 -54.53
CA THR A 949 15.59 -11.53 -53.48
C THR A 949 15.78 -12.61 -52.43
N ILE A 950 16.98 -12.66 -51.84
CA ILE A 950 17.37 -13.57 -50.77
C ILE A 950 18.19 -12.85 -49.70
N ALA A 951 18.12 -13.34 -48.46
CA ALA A 951 18.91 -12.79 -47.35
C ALA A 951 20.36 -13.33 -47.32
N GLU A 952 20.56 -14.62 -47.64
CA GLU A 952 21.84 -15.31 -47.45
C GLU A 952 22.24 -16.14 -48.67
N ILE A 953 23.54 -16.36 -48.89
CA ILE A 953 24.05 -17.11 -50.03
C ILE A 953 23.57 -18.57 -50.06
N VAL A 954 23.35 -19.17 -48.89
CA VAL A 954 22.81 -20.54 -48.78
C VAL A 954 21.41 -20.64 -49.42
N HIS A 955 20.60 -19.58 -49.30
CA HIS A 955 19.30 -19.51 -49.95
C HIS A 955 19.41 -19.46 -51.48
N LYS A 956 20.47 -18.85 -52.02
CA LYS A 956 20.76 -18.84 -53.47
C LYS A 956 20.96 -20.26 -53.98
N GLU A 957 21.84 -21.02 -53.33
CA GLU A 957 22.14 -22.39 -53.71
C GLU A 957 20.91 -23.29 -53.61
N PHE A 958 20.11 -23.10 -52.57
CA PHE A 958 18.86 -23.82 -52.38
C PHE A 958 17.87 -23.57 -53.54
N LEU A 959 17.64 -22.31 -53.91
CA LEU A 959 16.73 -21.96 -55.00
C LEU A 959 17.22 -22.43 -56.36
N MET A 960 18.52 -22.31 -56.64
CA MET A 960 19.12 -22.79 -57.90
C MET A 960 19.09 -24.32 -58.04
N LYS A 961 19.14 -25.06 -56.93
CA LYS A 961 18.95 -26.53 -56.94
C LYS A 961 17.50 -26.93 -57.18
N ARG A 962 16.55 -26.13 -56.70
CA ARG A 962 15.11 -26.44 -56.72
C ARG A 962 14.40 -25.98 -57.99
N PHE A 963 14.82 -24.87 -58.56
CA PHE A 963 14.21 -24.25 -59.74
C PHE A 963 15.25 -23.99 -60.85
N PRO A 964 14.88 -24.10 -62.13
CA PRO A 964 15.77 -23.84 -63.26
C PRO A 964 16.00 -22.32 -63.46
N LEU A 965 16.66 -21.67 -62.51
CA LEU A 965 17.01 -20.24 -62.54
C LEU A 965 18.43 -20.06 -63.10
N GLU A 966 18.63 -19.09 -64.01
CA GLU A 966 19.95 -18.82 -64.61
C GLU A 966 20.91 -18.07 -63.65
N ALA A 967 22.20 -18.38 -63.71
CA ALA A 967 23.18 -17.96 -62.69
C ALA A 967 23.56 -16.45 -62.71
N GLN A 968 23.31 -15.72 -63.80
CA GLN A 968 23.79 -14.36 -64.00
C GLN A 968 22.72 -13.26 -63.98
N THR A 969 21.43 -13.58 -63.83
CA THR A 969 20.37 -12.54 -63.94
C THR A 969 19.26 -12.59 -62.91
N THR A 970 19.23 -13.53 -61.95
CA THR A 970 17.91 -13.90 -61.37
C THR A 970 17.78 -13.78 -59.84
N ILE A 971 18.85 -13.51 -59.08
CA ILE A 971 18.80 -13.52 -57.60
C ILE A 971 19.64 -12.37 -56.98
N PHE A 972 18.98 -11.46 -56.25
CA PHE A 972 19.58 -10.29 -55.58
C PHE A 972 19.70 -10.47 -54.05
N TYR A 973 20.69 -9.82 -53.42
CA TYR A 973 20.83 -9.72 -51.95
C TYR A 973 20.06 -8.49 -51.41
N GLU A 974 19.68 -8.49 -50.13
CA GLU A 974 18.73 -7.54 -49.53
C GLU A 974 19.06 -6.02 -49.72
N VAL A 975 18.14 -5.35 -50.44
CA VAL A 975 17.63 -3.96 -50.45
C VAL A 975 18.53 -2.70 -50.42
N SER A 976 19.77 -2.70 -49.93
CA SER A 976 20.60 -1.47 -50.05
C SER A 976 21.14 -1.23 -51.47
N GLU A 977 21.34 -2.29 -52.26
CA GLU A 977 21.87 -2.21 -53.63
C GLU A 977 20.79 -2.03 -54.72
N PHE A 978 19.51 -2.20 -54.41
CA PHE A 978 18.43 -2.13 -55.42
C PHE A 978 18.00 -0.68 -55.75
N GLY A 979 18.25 0.26 -54.84
CA GLY A 979 18.05 1.70 -55.07
C GLY A 979 19.13 2.33 -55.96
N ASP A 980 20.26 1.65 -56.14
CA ASP A 980 21.34 2.14 -56.99
C ASP A 980 20.97 1.97 -58.47
N THR A 981 20.89 3.13 -59.14
CA THR A 981 20.46 3.30 -60.54
C THR A 981 21.19 2.41 -61.57
N GLU A 982 22.35 1.83 -61.25
CA GLU A 982 23.07 0.91 -62.12
C GLU A 982 22.35 -0.44 -62.31
N HIS A 983 21.75 -1.03 -61.27
CA HIS A 983 21.10 -2.34 -61.38
C HIS A 983 19.70 -2.27 -62.02
N LEU A 984 18.98 -1.16 -61.79
CA LEU A 984 17.72 -0.85 -62.48
C LEU A 984 17.90 -0.60 -63.97
N SER A 985 19.09 -0.20 -64.42
CA SER A 985 19.38 0.03 -65.84
C SER A 985 19.43 -1.28 -66.65
N HIS A 986 19.83 -2.40 -66.04
CA HIS A 986 19.79 -3.73 -66.65
C HIS A 986 18.37 -4.34 -66.68
N LEU A 987 17.48 -3.93 -65.78
CA LEU A 987 16.04 -4.26 -65.83
C LEU A 987 15.28 -3.46 -66.91
N ARG A 988 15.82 -2.32 -67.35
CA ARG A 988 15.20 -1.38 -68.32
C ARG A 988 15.74 -1.58 -69.75
N GLY A 989 15.79 -2.81 -70.23
CA GLY A 989 15.89 -3.05 -71.68
C GLY A 989 14.64 -2.46 -72.35
N GLU A 990 14.82 -1.42 -73.16
CA GLU A 990 13.81 -0.74 -74.01
C GLU A 990 12.33 -0.88 -73.60
N SER A 991 11.85 0.06 -72.78
CA SER A 991 10.44 0.52 -72.72
C SER A 991 9.33 -0.39 -72.17
N THR A 992 9.60 -1.38 -71.30
CA THR A 992 8.52 -2.03 -70.52
C THR A 992 8.87 -2.10 -69.03
N GLY A 993 8.18 -1.31 -68.21
CA GLY A 993 8.31 -1.35 -66.75
C GLY A 993 7.75 -2.64 -66.15
N THR A 994 8.38 -3.13 -65.09
CA THR A 994 7.94 -4.31 -64.31
C THR A 994 6.54 -4.05 -63.73
N ARG A 995 5.58 -4.96 -63.96
CA ARG A 995 4.17 -4.76 -63.59
C ARG A 995 3.77 -5.29 -62.20
N VAL A 996 4.59 -6.15 -61.59
CA VAL A 996 4.26 -6.82 -60.31
C VAL A 996 5.47 -6.81 -59.36
N VAL A 997 5.31 -6.14 -58.22
CA VAL A 997 6.30 -6.08 -57.13
C VAL A 997 5.67 -6.66 -55.87
N GLY A 998 6.03 -7.89 -55.49
CA GLY A 998 5.60 -8.49 -54.22
C GLY A 998 6.59 -8.18 -53.11
N LYS A 999 6.33 -7.17 -52.27
CA LYS A 999 7.25 -6.73 -51.21
C LYS A 999 7.02 -7.54 -49.92
N THR A 1000 8.05 -8.24 -49.44
CA THR A 1000 8.06 -8.89 -48.11
C THR A 1000 9.27 -8.42 -47.33
N MET A 1001 9.14 -7.32 -46.60
CA MET A 1001 10.04 -7.00 -45.48
C MET A 1001 9.19 -6.44 -44.33
N VAL A 1002 9.57 -6.79 -43.10
CA VAL A 1002 8.91 -6.39 -41.87
C VAL A 1002 9.17 -4.90 -41.62
N GLY A 1003 8.11 -4.12 -41.50
CA GLY A 1003 8.11 -2.67 -41.29
C GLY A 1003 7.05 -1.97 -42.17
N GLU A 1004 5.87 -1.75 -41.59
CA GLU A 1004 4.66 -1.11 -42.15
C GLU A 1004 4.02 -1.73 -43.43
N THR A 1005 2.71 -2.02 -43.31
CA THR A 1005 1.70 -2.39 -44.32
C THR A 1005 1.56 -3.86 -44.77
N SER A 1006 0.31 -4.34 -44.83
CA SER A 1006 -0.15 -5.61 -45.44
C SER A 1006 -0.35 -5.44 -46.97
N PRO A 1007 -0.52 -6.49 -47.83
CA PRO A 1007 -0.29 -7.93 -47.73
C PRO A 1007 0.87 -8.40 -48.65
N LEU A 1008 1.08 -9.73 -48.74
CA LEU A 1008 2.18 -10.41 -49.45
C LEU A 1008 2.34 -10.13 -50.96
N ILE A 1009 1.38 -9.50 -51.65
CA ILE A 1009 1.41 -9.20 -53.09
C ILE A 1009 0.63 -7.89 -53.35
N THR A 1010 1.27 -6.87 -53.94
CA THR A 1010 0.62 -5.60 -54.35
C THR A 1010 0.78 -5.38 -55.87
N ILE A 1011 -0.32 -4.99 -56.52
CA ILE A 1011 -0.46 -4.77 -57.97
C ILE A 1011 -0.67 -3.28 -58.20
N ASN A 1012 0.03 -2.67 -59.15
CA ASN A 1012 -0.14 -1.26 -59.48
C ASN A 1012 -0.87 -1.11 -60.83
N PRO A 1013 -2.06 -0.49 -60.90
CA PRO A 1013 -2.64 -0.04 -62.17
C PRO A 1013 -1.94 1.24 -62.66
N MET A 1014 -1.81 1.40 -63.97
CA MET A 1014 -1.27 2.62 -64.59
C MET A 1014 -2.03 3.87 -64.12
N MET A 1015 -1.28 4.93 -63.81
CA MET A 1015 -1.81 6.29 -63.89
C MET A 1015 -2.19 6.59 -65.35
N GLU A 1016 -3.46 6.86 -65.61
CA GLU A 1016 -3.88 7.59 -66.79
C GLU A 1016 -3.34 9.03 -66.70
N ASN A 1017 -2.77 9.50 -67.81
CA ASN A 1017 -2.34 10.88 -67.98
C ASN A 1017 -3.53 11.85 -67.91
N GLU A 1018 -3.70 12.57 -66.80
CA GLU A 1018 -4.38 13.87 -66.82
C GLU A 1018 -3.36 14.99 -66.93
N HIS A 1019 -2.89 15.22 -68.17
CA HIS A 1019 -2.37 16.53 -68.57
C HIS A 1019 -3.49 17.30 -69.27
N THR A 1020 -4.32 18.02 -68.51
CA THR A 1020 -5.08 19.16 -69.04
C THR A 1020 -5.30 20.26 -67.99
N LEU A 1021 -4.61 21.38 -68.22
CA LEU A 1021 -5.02 22.77 -67.96
C LEU A 1021 -5.06 23.30 -66.51
N ALA A 1022 -4.01 24.06 -66.15
CA ALA A 1022 -4.18 25.38 -65.55
C ALA A 1022 -2.97 26.28 -65.89
N SER A 1023 -3.07 26.96 -67.03
CA SER A 1023 -2.25 28.11 -67.38
C SER A 1023 -2.55 29.28 -66.44
N SER A 1024 -1.54 29.78 -65.74
CA SER A 1024 -1.57 31.11 -65.13
C SER A 1024 -1.35 32.19 -66.22
N PRO A 1025 -2.09 33.31 -66.22
CA PRO A 1025 -1.90 34.36 -67.21
C PRO A 1025 -0.68 35.20 -66.84
N GLN A 1026 0.39 35.10 -67.64
CA GLN A 1026 1.44 36.12 -67.69
C GLN A 1026 0.86 37.43 -68.23
N GLN A 1027 0.87 38.46 -67.38
CA GLN A 1027 0.73 39.85 -67.77
C GLN A 1027 1.85 40.24 -68.76
N ARG A 1028 1.47 40.75 -69.93
CA ARG A 1028 2.38 41.52 -70.79
C ARG A 1028 2.52 42.95 -70.26
N PRO A 1029 3.71 43.56 -70.34
CA PRO A 1029 3.88 44.97 -70.09
C PRO A 1029 3.46 45.78 -71.32
N THR A 1030 2.61 46.78 -71.14
CA THR A 1030 2.45 47.89 -72.08
C THR A 1030 2.93 49.17 -71.41
N SER A 1031 4.02 49.70 -71.94
CA SER A 1031 4.53 51.03 -71.65
C SER A 1031 3.71 52.11 -72.36
N THR A 1032 3.81 53.31 -71.78
CA THR A 1032 3.62 54.67 -72.34
C THR A 1032 2.21 55.27 -72.44
N ALA A 1033 2.07 56.31 -71.59
CA ALA A 1033 1.80 57.71 -71.94
C ALA A 1033 0.36 58.26 -71.83
N THR A 1034 0.34 59.44 -71.20
CA THR A 1034 -0.71 60.44 -70.94
C THR A 1034 -1.77 60.11 -69.90
#